data_AF-A0A173WFA9-F1
#
_entry.id   AF-A0A173WFA9-F1
#
_cell.length_a   1.000
_cell.length_b   1.000
_cell.length_c   1.000
_cell.angle_alpha   90.00
_cell.angle_beta   90.00
_cell.angle_gamma   90.00
#
_symmetry.space_group_name_H-M   'P 1'
#
loop_
_entity.id
_entity.type
_entity.pdbx_description
1 polymer ?
#
loop_
_entity_poly.entity_id
_entity_poly.type
_entity_poly.pdbx_seq_one_letter_code
_entity_poly.pdbx_strand_id
1 'polypeptide(L)'
;MLTQDQVWHDSQDINYRSPVGAAEAGSKVRMGLRLRTKEGIRQVILRCWQDQTGEHLIPLETQDDPFQEEHFYSGWLPLPEKGGLVWYYFIISMEDGTWYYGNNPEQLGGMGTLYDHVPPSFQITVFNKGAKTPDWFKHAVMYQIFPDRFSRDGNAIIEKRGAVFHASWQDDPCYYKDPDTKEIVAYDFFGGNLKGIEKKLDYLKGLGISVIYLNPVFESESNHHYDTGDYHKIDPILGSNEDFRHLVDVAKDKDIRIIIDGVFSHTGSNSRYFNREGQYDTIGAFQSPDSPYFEWYNFRNFPYEYESWWNFSTLPDVKETTPSYMDFIIYDKDSVLHHWMKEGIAGWRLDVIDELPAAFSQSFFAELKKTDPDAVMIGEVWEDASHKVAYGVPREYLCGQEMDSAMNYPFRQILFDFLLGRTDAKMSLRRFESLRENYPRENFYAMMNLIGSHDVERAVTVLGEEPFYDGMPAIEQSRAHLSDDQYNLGMARLFMAALWQMTYPGVPCIYYGDEIAMQGFKDPYNRRPYNWANGDTYVRSRYERMIRVRNEHTALQTGELLPLYAEDDVMAFARLVRGGRDVFGEPAKDECFISLFNRSLKETKTVTLQVGDFADGVFADAFHPETRFTVENGQLTVDILPLKGFLLQNIPPEHHYKHEAGVLLHPTSLPSKYGVGDFGKEAYRFVDFLAKAGQHVWQILPLGPVGYSYSPYQSPSAFAGNPLLIDIDALIERGWLSKQEAKVTYADFDSSADFEQARVFKNKCLRKAHAAFLRDAAAQPDYEAFCREEADWLDDYALFEAAKKEYDNKGWMDWPENVKKREPAAIASLKSRLEEDIALQKFMQYIFHRQWQHLHDYAKEKGIRIMGDMPIFLAQDSADVWANQQLFDLNPDGTAHTVAGVPPDYFSATGQLWGNPQYDWQAMKAENYTWWKKRFHKLYSMVDIVRIDHFRGFESYWEVDGKAKNAIQGRWLPGPGKPFFDEVRRALGSLPIVAEDLGIITPEVEKLRDDCGFPGMKVLEFTLYLNHQHRLSTVVPENSIVYTGTHDNNTIVGWLKDEISPSLRKAIADLVRADVRKPEEIARHLIGFAYASNARLAVIPMQDLLQLDGSARMNTPGTSDGNWKWCMRPGDLEKVDAAKLHALAVRTGRA
;
A
#
# COMPACT_ATOMS: atom_id res chain seq x y z
N MET A 1 32.21 24.44 -5.24
CA MET A 1 31.25 24.34 -6.36
C MET A 1 30.41 23.10 -6.17
N LEU A 2 29.10 23.31 -5.99
CA LEU A 2 28.12 22.26 -5.75
C LEU A 2 27.79 21.52 -7.06
N THR A 3 27.73 20.20 -7.03
CA THR A 3 27.39 19.36 -8.17
C THR A 3 26.02 18.69 -8.01
N GLN A 4 25.42 18.23 -9.11
CA GLN A 4 24.08 17.61 -9.09
C GLN A 4 23.99 16.42 -8.13
N ASP A 5 25.04 15.61 -8.04
CA ASP A 5 25.16 14.45 -7.15
C ASP A 5 25.41 14.83 -5.68
N GLN A 6 25.29 16.12 -5.33
CA GLN A 6 25.38 16.62 -3.97
C GLN A 6 24.07 17.24 -3.47
N VAL A 7 23.02 17.30 -4.30
CA VAL A 7 21.73 17.93 -3.95
C VAL A 7 20.55 17.07 -4.37
N TRP A 8 19.61 16.84 -3.46
CA TRP A 8 18.41 16.05 -3.74
C TRP A 8 17.16 16.70 -3.17
N HIS A 9 16.19 16.90 -4.05
CA HIS A 9 14.78 17.04 -3.72
C HIS A 9 14.00 16.29 -4.80
N ASP A 10 13.09 15.42 -4.37
CA ASP A 10 12.18 14.72 -5.25
C ASP A 10 10.75 15.04 -4.80
N SER A 11 10.02 15.75 -5.65
CA SER A 11 8.65 16.21 -5.35
C SER A 11 7.62 15.08 -5.29
N GLN A 12 7.95 13.91 -5.85
CA GLN A 12 7.15 12.68 -5.78
C GLN A 12 7.57 11.79 -4.61
N ASP A 13 8.64 12.17 -3.89
CA ASP A 13 9.08 11.51 -2.65
C ASP A 13 8.74 12.38 -1.42
N ILE A 14 8.02 11.75 -0.51
CA ILE A 14 7.55 12.35 0.72
C ILE A 14 8.62 12.76 1.74
N ASN A 15 9.83 12.22 1.61
CA ASN A 15 10.96 12.69 2.39
C ASN A 15 11.20 14.16 2.14
N TYR A 16 10.96 14.60 0.91
CA TYR A 16 11.18 15.96 0.47
C TYR A 16 9.89 16.78 0.33
N ARG A 17 8.72 16.14 0.18
CA ARG A 17 7.42 16.83 0.06
C ARG A 17 6.27 16.07 0.74
N SER A 18 5.74 16.58 1.87
CA SER A 18 4.68 15.87 2.63
C SER A 18 3.47 16.77 2.97
N PRO A 19 2.24 16.46 2.50
CA PRO A 19 1.87 15.35 1.58
C PRO A 19 2.45 15.51 0.17
N VAL A 20 2.60 14.38 -0.54
CA VAL A 20 2.97 14.35 -1.97
C VAL A 20 1.76 14.71 -2.83
N GLY A 21 2.00 15.36 -3.97
CA GLY A 21 0.97 15.73 -4.94
C GLY A 21 0.11 16.92 -4.52
N ALA A 22 -1.05 17.07 -5.17
CA ALA A 22 -2.02 18.11 -4.87
C ALA A 22 -2.46 18.09 -3.40
N ALA A 23 -2.71 19.26 -2.82
CA ALA A 23 -2.94 19.41 -1.39
C ALA A 23 -4.15 20.30 -1.08
N GLU A 24 -4.78 20.07 0.07
CA GLU A 24 -5.99 20.79 0.46
C GLU A 24 -5.67 22.22 0.94
N ALA A 25 -6.52 23.19 0.60
CA ALA A 25 -6.44 24.57 1.05
C ALA A 25 -6.44 24.69 2.59
N GLY A 26 -5.64 25.62 3.11
CA GLY A 26 -5.43 25.86 4.55
C GLY A 26 -4.56 24.82 5.24
N SER A 27 -4.05 23.82 4.52
CA SER A 27 -3.12 22.82 5.07
C SER A 27 -1.66 23.31 5.05
N LYS A 28 -0.71 22.45 5.43
CA LYS A 28 0.72 22.73 5.37
C LYS A 28 1.43 21.58 4.66
N VAL A 29 2.43 21.91 3.85
CA VAL A 29 3.30 20.94 3.19
C VAL A 29 4.70 21.04 3.81
N ARG A 30 5.25 19.93 4.29
CA ARG A 30 6.64 19.87 4.71
C ARG A 30 7.52 19.77 3.47
N MET A 31 8.46 20.70 3.33
CA MET A 31 9.43 20.77 2.25
C MET A 31 10.80 20.40 2.76
N GLY A 32 11.55 19.62 2.00
CA GLY A 32 12.87 19.13 2.38
C GLY A 32 13.86 19.17 1.21
N LEU A 33 15.13 19.38 1.53
CA LEU A 33 16.24 19.37 0.58
C LEU A 33 17.45 18.72 1.26
N ARG A 34 18.04 17.70 0.64
CA ARG A 34 19.27 17.07 1.12
C ARG A 34 20.47 17.66 0.40
N LEU A 35 21.52 17.98 1.15
CA LEU A 35 22.81 18.49 0.66
C LEU A 35 23.95 17.65 1.21
N ARG A 36 24.87 17.20 0.34
CA ARG A 36 26.07 16.45 0.72
C ARG A 36 27.33 17.18 0.26
N THR A 37 27.93 17.97 1.15
CA THR A 37 29.11 18.77 0.83
C THR A 37 29.94 19.06 2.09
N LYS A 38 31.24 19.28 1.88
CA LYS A 38 32.18 19.78 2.90
C LYS A 38 32.34 21.30 2.87
N GLU A 39 31.77 21.96 1.86
CA GLU A 39 31.80 23.42 1.72
C GLU A 39 30.77 24.07 2.64
N GLY A 40 31.07 25.28 3.13
CA GLY A 40 30.20 25.99 4.07
C GLY A 40 28.87 26.40 3.44
N ILE A 41 27.76 25.90 3.99
CA ILE A 41 26.40 26.29 3.63
C ILE A 41 26.00 27.49 4.49
N ARG A 42 25.68 28.63 3.86
CA ARG A 42 25.23 29.84 4.57
C ARG A 42 23.74 29.79 4.87
N GLN A 43 22.94 29.42 3.87
CA GLN A 43 21.49 29.38 3.98
C GLN A 43 20.87 28.53 2.88
N VAL A 44 19.76 27.87 3.20
CA VAL A 44 18.85 27.27 2.23
C VAL A 44 17.49 27.95 2.38
N ILE A 45 16.95 28.45 1.27
CA ILE A 45 15.66 29.14 1.22
C ILE A 45 14.75 28.38 0.25
N LEU A 46 13.53 28.07 0.67
CA LEU A 46 12.45 27.73 -0.23
C LEU A 46 11.80 29.03 -0.72
N ARG A 47 11.92 29.32 -2.02
CA ARG A 47 11.14 30.37 -2.65
C ARG A 47 9.85 29.76 -3.16
N CYS A 48 8.72 30.31 -2.74
CA CYS A 48 7.41 29.92 -3.21
C CYS A 48 6.60 31.15 -3.61
N TRP A 49 5.70 31.02 -4.58
CA TRP A 49 4.83 32.12 -4.97
C TRP A 49 3.52 31.62 -5.53
N GLN A 50 2.56 32.53 -5.56
CA GLN A 50 1.29 32.39 -6.25
C GLN A 50 1.17 33.54 -7.23
N ASP A 51 0.65 33.25 -8.42
CA ASP A 51 0.36 34.29 -9.39
C ASP A 51 -0.66 35.26 -8.78
N GLN A 52 -0.49 36.56 -9.05
CA GLN A 52 -1.32 37.66 -8.53
C GLN A 52 -1.30 37.91 -7.00
N THR A 53 -0.80 36.98 -6.18
CA THR A 53 -0.72 37.13 -4.71
C THR A 53 0.68 37.53 -4.22
N GLY A 54 1.73 37.07 -4.91
CA GLY A 54 3.13 37.43 -4.61
C GLY A 54 4.00 36.28 -4.13
N GLU A 55 5.25 36.59 -3.77
CA GLU A 55 6.26 35.62 -3.36
C GLU A 55 6.52 35.60 -1.85
N HIS A 56 6.95 34.43 -1.36
CA HIS A 56 7.39 34.20 0.00
C HIS A 56 8.71 33.43 0.01
N LEU A 57 9.64 33.87 0.86
CA LEU A 57 10.92 33.23 1.10
C LEU A 57 10.89 32.56 2.48
N ILE A 58 10.99 31.23 2.51
CA ILE A 58 10.94 30.43 3.73
C ILE A 58 12.35 29.88 3.99
N PRO A 59 13.08 30.37 5.00
CA PRO A 59 14.33 29.75 5.41
C PRO A 59 14.08 28.31 5.85
N LEU A 60 14.87 27.37 5.33
CA LEU A 60 14.85 26.00 5.79
C LEU A 60 15.89 25.79 6.88
N GLU A 61 15.54 24.97 7.86
CA GLU A 61 16.37 24.68 9.03
C GLU A 61 16.88 23.25 8.96
N THR A 62 18.06 23.01 9.52
CA THR A 62 18.63 21.68 9.71
C THR A 62 18.94 21.48 11.20
N GLN A 63 18.75 20.25 11.67
CA GLN A 63 19.14 19.83 13.03
C GLN A 63 20.43 19.01 13.02
N ASP A 64 21.03 18.84 11.84
CA ASP A 64 22.24 18.07 11.62
C ASP A 64 23.47 18.74 12.22
N ASP A 65 24.45 17.93 12.63
CA ASP A 65 25.73 18.42 13.14
C ASP A 65 26.45 19.22 12.02
N PRO A 66 26.82 20.50 12.24
CA PRO A 66 27.53 21.31 11.25
C PRO A 66 28.82 20.69 10.70
N PHE A 67 29.39 19.69 11.39
CA PHE A 67 30.62 19.02 11.01
C PHE A 67 30.42 17.73 10.21
N GLN A 68 29.18 17.27 10.02
CA GLN A 68 28.90 16.07 9.21
C GLN A 68 28.80 16.43 7.71
N GLU A 69 29.06 15.47 6.82
CA GLU A 69 29.12 15.75 5.36
C GLU A 69 27.73 15.93 4.72
N GLU A 70 26.69 15.34 5.32
CA GLU A 70 25.32 15.33 4.79
C GLU A 70 24.37 16.10 5.71
N HIS A 71 23.61 17.03 5.13
CA HIS A 71 22.67 17.87 5.84
C HIS A 71 21.30 17.79 5.16
N PHE A 72 20.25 17.63 5.95
CA PHE A 72 18.86 17.67 5.53
C PHE A 72 18.22 18.96 6.05
N TYR A 73 17.86 19.84 5.11
CA TYR A 73 17.16 21.09 5.40
C TYR A 73 15.67 20.88 5.22
N SER A 74 14.86 21.39 6.15
CA SER A 74 13.40 21.29 6.04
C SER A 74 12.65 22.47 6.63
N GLY A 75 11.40 22.61 6.23
CA GLY A 75 10.51 23.67 6.67
C GLY A 75 9.06 23.39 6.29
N TRP A 76 8.14 24.17 6.85
CA TRP A 76 6.71 24.06 6.55
C TRP A 76 6.27 25.20 5.64
N LEU A 77 5.73 24.82 4.48
CA LEU A 77 5.04 25.70 3.55
C LEU A 77 3.55 25.76 3.94
N PRO A 78 3.03 26.88 4.49
CA PRO A 78 1.60 27.06 4.66
C PRO A 78 0.94 27.24 3.29
N LEU A 79 -0.13 26.50 3.03
CA LEU A 79 -0.91 26.64 1.81
C LEU A 79 -1.99 27.72 1.96
N PRO A 80 -2.45 28.30 0.85
CA PRO A 80 -3.50 29.33 0.84
C PRO A 80 -4.82 28.79 1.38
N GLU A 81 -5.66 29.67 1.94
CA GLU A 81 -7.00 29.31 2.48
C GLU A 81 -8.02 28.99 1.37
N LYS A 82 -7.69 29.27 0.11
CA LYS A 82 -8.50 28.96 -1.08
C LYS A 82 -7.67 28.15 -2.07
N GLY A 83 -8.34 27.43 -2.95
CA GLY A 83 -7.69 26.74 -4.06
C GLY A 83 -6.94 27.70 -4.97
N GLY A 84 -5.88 27.21 -5.60
CA GLY A 84 -4.99 27.97 -6.48
C GLY A 84 -3.70 27.21 -6.77
N LEU A 85 -2.80 27.82 -7.53
CA LEU A 85 -1.51 27.22 -7.90
C LEU A 85 -0.36 27.84 -7.10
N VAL A 86 0.42 26.98 -6.44
CA VAL A 86 1.65 27.38 -5.75
C VAL A 86 2.86 26.83 -6.48
N TRP A 87 3.79 27.70 -6.80
CA TRP A 87 5.05 27.35 -7.46
C TRP A 87 6.21 27.42 -6.47
N TYR A 88 7.21 26.56 -6.60
CA TYR A 88 8.40 26.64 -5.73
C TYR A 88 9.72 26.13 -6.36
N TYR A 89 10.82 26.62 -5.80
CA TYR A 89 12.18 26.07 -5.96
C TYR A 89 13.06 26.45 -4.75
N PHE A 90 14.25 25.86 -4.65
CA PHE A 90 15.19 26.11 -3.57
C PHE A 90 16.32 27.04 -4.02
N ILE A 91 16.74 27.94 -3.14
CA ILE A 91 17.92 28.80 -3.28
C ILE A 91 18.92 28.34 -2.22
N ILE A 92 20.13 28.01 -2.65
CA ILE A 92 21.20 27.48 -1.82
C ILE A 92 22.34 28.51 -1.86
N SER A 93 22.55 29.22 -0.76
CA SER A 93 23.65 30.17 -0.61
C SER A 93 24.84 29.48 0.05
N MET A 94 25.93 29.37 -0.70
CA MET A 94 27.22 28.84 -0.26
C MET A 94 28.23 29.96 -0.03
N GLU A 95 29.43 29.61 0.45
CA GLU A 95 30.54 30.56 0.52
C GLU A 95 31.05 31.03 -0.85
N ASP A 96 30.99 30.15 -1.86
CA ASP A 96 31.53 30.37 -3.20
C ASP A 96 30.52 30.92 -4.23
N GLY A 97 29.22 30.90 -3.91
CA GLY A 97 28.17 31.34 -4.84
C GLY A 97 26.75 31.04 -4.37
N THR A 98 25.78 31.35 -5.23
CA THR A 98 24.37 30.98 -5.05
C THR A 98 23.97 29.99 -6.13
N TRP A 99 23.33 28.90 -5.71
CA TRP A 99 22.83 27.84 -6.55
C TRP A 99 21.32 27.73 -6.40
N TYR A 100 20.66 27.15 -7.40
CA TYR A 100 19.22 26.94 -7.38
C TYR A 100 18.92 25.47 -7.62
N TYR A 101 17.93 24.93 -6.93
CA TYR A 101 17.45 23.59 -7.17
C TYR A 101 15.96 23.63 -7.47
N GLY A 102 15.59 23.22 -8.67
CA GLY A 102 14.22 23.31 -9.18
C GLY A 102 13.78 22.05 -9.88
N ASN A 103 12.66 22.16 -10.58
CA ASN A 103 12.09 21.07 -11.38
C ASN A 103 13.06 20.67 -12.49
N ASN A 104 12.96 19.44 -12.98
CA ASN A 104 13.82 18.95 -14.05
C ASN A 104 13.55 19.69 -15.38
N PRO A 105 14.48 19.61 -16.35
CA PRO A 105 14.32 20.27 -17.65
C PRO A 105 13.04 19.87 -18.40
N GLU A 106 12.54 18.65 -18.17
CA GLU A 106 11.28 18.18 -18.77
C GLU A 106 10.02 18.69 -18.06
N GLN A 107 10.17 19.33 -16.89
CA GLN A 107 9.11 19.91 -16.05
C GLN A 107 8.08 18.89 -15.55
N LEU A 108 8.49 17.64 -15.31
CA LEU A 108 7.59 16.54 -14.95
C LEU A 108 7.46 16.28 -13.44
N GLY A 109 7.99 17.16 -12.59
CA GLY A 109 8.09 16.88 -11.16
C GLY A 109 9.05 15.73 -10.88
N GLY A 110 8.89 15.05 -9.75
CA GLY A 110 9.85 14.02 -9.30
C GLY A 110 11.21 14.62 -8.90
N MET A 111 12.29 13.90 -9.20
CA MET A 111 13.68 14.33 -8.95
C MET A 111 14.01 15.64 -9.68
N GLY A 112 14.49 16.63 -8.93
CA GLY A 112 14.88 17.94 -9.44
C GLY A 112 16.28 18.01 -10.03
N THR A 113 16.66 19.22 -10.43
CA THR A 113 17.97 19.53 -11.04
C THR A 113 18.57 20.80 -10.42
N LEU A 114 19.89 20.82 -10.31
CA LEU A 114 20.71 21.94 -9.85
C LEU A 114 21.03 22.88 -11.01
N TYR A 115 20.90 24.18 -10.77
CA TYR A 115 21.11 25.26 -11.72
C TYR A 115 21.97 26.36 -11.10
N ASP A 116 22.69 27.08 -11.94
CA ASP A 116 23.42 28.32 -11.61
C ASP A 116 22.57 29.60 -11.85
N HIS A 117 21.34 29.42 -12.32
CA HIS A 117 20.35 30.46 -12.59
C HIS A 117 18.96 30.02 -12.10
N VAL A 118 17.97 30.92 -12.17
CA VAL A 118 16.59 30.63 -11.76
C VAL A 118 16.06 29.42 -12.54
N PRO A 119 15.61 28.35 -11.86
CA PRO A 119 15.26 27.09 -12.50
C PRO A 119 13.78 27.03 -12.89
N PRO A 120 13.38 26.06 -13.72
CA PRO A 120 11.97 25.64 -13.80
C PRO A 120 11.46 25.28 -12.40
N SER A 121 10.19 25.56 -12.14
CA SER A 121 9.62 25.41 -10.80
C SER A 121 8.74 24.19 -10.67
N PHE A 122 8.67 23.68 -9.45
CA PHE A 122 7.72 22.65 -9.08
C PHE A 122 6.35 23.29 -8.85
N GLN A 123 5.30 22.48 -9.01
CA GLN A 123 3.91 22.87 -8.84
C GLN A 123 3.29 22.17 -7.62
N ILE A 124 2.43 22.90 -6.92
CA ILE A 124 1.45 22.36 -5.99
C ILE A 124 0.08 22.90 -6.40
N THR A 125 -0.77 22.01 -6.92
CA THR A 125 -2.19 22.30 -7.08
C THR A 125 -2.85 22.28 -5.71
N VAL A 126 -3.36 23.44 -5.27
CA VAL A 126 -4.09 23.57 -4.02
C VAL A 126 -5.58 23.50 -4.34
N PHE A 127 -6.28 22.50 -3.81
CA PHE A 127 -7.72 22.34 -4.04
C PHE A 127 -8.55 22.79 -2.84
N ASN A 128 -9.74 23.33 -3.11
CA ASN A 128 -10.67 23.78 -2.08
C ASN A 128 -10.99 22.68 -1.08
N LYS A 129 -11.07 23.06 0.20
CA LYS A 129 -11.36 22.13 1.29
C LYS A 129 -12.67 21.38 1.07
N GLY A 130 -12.61 20.05 1.13
CA GLY A 130 -13.76 19.18 0.90
C GLY A 130 -14.27 19.14 -0.55
N ALA A 131 -13.51 19.63 -1.55
CA ALA A 131 -13.86 19.47 -2.95
C ALA A 131 -14.00 17.97 -3.29
N LYS A 132 -15.09 17.62 -3.99
CA LYS A 132 -15.41 16.25 -4.42
C LYS A 132 -15.91 16.26 -5.85
N THR A 133 -15.68 15.15 -6.54
CA THR A 133 -16.29 14.85 -7.83
C THR A 133 -17.40 13.82 -7.66
N PRO A 134 -18.39 13.73 -8.58
CA PRO A 134 -19.50 12.80 -8.42
C PRO A 134 -19.05 11.33 -8.37
N ASP A 135 -19.45 10.60 -7.32
CA ASP A 135 -18.96 9.23 -7.08
C ASP A 135 -19.39 8.26 -8.19
N TRP A 136 -20.65 8.33 -8.62
CA TRP A 136 -21.17 7.50 -9.72
C TRP A 136 -20.35 7.62 -11.00
N PHE A 137 -19.73 8.78 -11.23
CA PHE A 137 -18.97 9.05 -12.45
C PHE A 137 -17.65 8.28 -12.46
N LYS A 138 -16.97 8.14 -11.32
CA LYS A 138 -15.72 7.37 -11.17
C LYS A 138 -15.90 5.88 -11.49
N HIS A 139 -17.11 5.35 -11.32
CA HIS A 139 -17.48 3.96 -11.64
C HIS A 139 -17.98 3.77 -13.07
N ALA A 140 -18.08 4.84 -13.86
CA ALA A 140 -18.70 4.79 -15.17
C ALA A 140 -17.79 4.27 -16.28
N VAL A 141 -18.44 3.84 -17.36
CA VAL A 141 -17.86 3.79 -18.71
C VAL A 141 -18.73 4.66 -19.61
N MET A 142 -18.11 5.66 -20.22
CA MET A 142 -18.73 6.67 -21.04
C MET A 142 -18.68 6.29 -22.52
N TYR A 143 -19.72 6.65 -23.26
CA TYR A 143 -19.80 6.51 -24.71
C TYR A 143 -20.17 7.86 -25.35
N GLN A 144 -19.27 8.41 -26.17
CA GLN A 144 -19.48 9.65 -26.90
C GLN A 144 -20.20 9.38 -28.22
N ILE A 145 -21.31 10.09 -28.45
CA ILE A 145 -22.15 9.98 -29.64
C ILE A 145 -22.17 11.32 -30.38
N PHE A 146 -21.88 11.26 -31.68
CA PHE A 146 -22.21 12.32 -32.62
C PHE A 146 -23.62 12.04 -33.20
N PRO A 147 -24.68 12.79 -32.82
CA PRO A 147 -26.07 12.38 -33.01
C PRO A 147 -26.47 12.06 -34.46
N ASP A 148 -26.14 12.94 -35.42
CA ASP A 148 -26.48 12.77 -36.84
C ASP A 148 -25.88 11.50 -37.47
N ARG A 149 -24.82 10.95 -36.85
CA ARG A 149 -23.98 9.89 -37.43
C ARG A 149 -24.12 8.56 -36.71
N PHE A 150 -24.82 8.49 -35.58
CA PHE A 150 -24.89 7.25 -34.81
C PHE A 150 -26.00 6.31 -35.26
N SER A 151 -27.25 6.77 -35.27
CA SER A 151 -28.36 5.94 -35.73
C SER A 151 -29.55 6.79 -36.14
N ARG A 152 -30.20 6.44 -37.25
CA ARG A 152 -31.39 7.09 -37.78
C ARG A 152 -32.61 6.20 -37.60
N ASP A 153 -33.68 6.75 -37.03
CA ASP A 153 -35.02 6.17 -37.13
C ASP A 153 -35.87 6.91 -38.17
N GLY A 154 -36.51 6.16 -39.07
CA GLY A 154 -37.31 6.71 -40.16
C GLY A 154 -36.49 7.28 -41.33
N ASN A 155 -37.21 7.82 -42.33
CA ASN A 155 -36.64 8.44 -43.54
C ASN A 155 -37.26 9.82 -43.81
N ALA A 156 -37.86 10.45 -42.79
CA ALA A 156 -38.44 11.78 -42.94
C ALA A 156 -37.33 12.80 -43.18
N ILE A 157 -37.43 13.57 -44.25
CA ILE A 157 -36.53 14.68 -44.54
C ILE A 157 -37.12 15.92 -43.89
N ILE A 158 -36.38 16.51 -42.96
CA ILE A 158 -36.75 17.79 -42.35
C ILE A 158 -36.22 18.90 -43.24
N GLU A 159 -37.10 19.80 -43.67
CA GLU A 159 -36.71 20.94 -44.48
C GLU A 159 -35.87 21.92 -43.64
N LYS A 160 -34.57 21.99 -43.93
CA LYS A 160 -33.61 22.88 -43.26
C LYS A 160 -32.80 23.60 -44.33
N ARG A 161 -32.73 24.93 -44.26
CA ARG A 161 -32.02 25.76 -45.24
C ARG A 161 -30.52 25.44 -45.19
N GLY A 162 -29.88 25.24 -46.35
CA GLY A 162 -28.46 24.91 -46.42
C GLY A 162 -28.10 23.46 -46.05
N ALA A 163 -29.08 22.60 -45.77
CA ALA A 163 -28.86 21.19 -45.48
C ALA A 163 -28.82 20.33 -46.76
N VAL A 164 -27.83 19.44 -46.84
CA VAL A 164 -27.70 18.40 -47.89
C VAL A 164 -27.89 17.04 -47.25
N PHE A 165 -28.98 16.35 -47.57
CA PHE A 165 -29.27 15.04 -47.00
C PHE A 165 -28.67 13.91 -47.83
N HIS A 166 -27.92 13.03 -47.15
CA HIS A 166 -27.46 11.78 -47.72
C HIS A 166 -28.59 10.74 -47.75
N ALA A 167 -28.87 10.23 -48.94
CA ALA A 167 -29.86 9.17 -49.12
C ALA A 167 -29.37 7.84 -48.51
N SER A 168 -28.06 7.58 -48.61
CA SER A 168 -27.41 6.36 -48.18
C SER A 168 -26.63 6.59 -46.88
N TRP A 169 -26.84 5.70 -45.90
CA TRP A 169 -26.07 5.70 -44.64
C TRP A 169 -24.60 5.30 -44.83
N GLN A 170 -24.22 4.81 -46.03
CA GLN A 170 -22.87 4.38 -46.36
C GLN A 170 -22.08 5.44 -47.12
N ASP A 171 -22.66 6.62 -47.33
CA ASP A 171 -21.96 7.71 -48.02
C ASP A 171 -20.86 8.30 -47.12
N ASP A 172 -19.85 8.90 -47.76
CA ASP A 172 -18.79 9.61 -47.05
C ASP A 172 -19.25 11.03 -46.66
N PRO A 173 -18.82 11.54 -45.47
CA PRO A 173 -19.03 12.91 -45.08
C PRO A 173 -18.43 13.90 -46.07
N CYS A 174 -19.12 15.03 -46.30
CA CYS A 174 -18.65 16.07 -47.20
C CYS A 174 -18.94 17.48 -46.66
N TYR A 175 -17.91 18.34 -46.66
CA TYR A 175 -18.10 19.79 -46.52
C TYR A 175 -18.15 20.47 -47.88
N TYR A 176 -19.28 21.08 -48.19
CA TYR A 176 -19.46 21.88 -49.39
C TYR A 176 -18.93 23.30 -49.11
N LYS A 177 -17.73 23.58 -49.61
CA LYS A 177 -17.06 24.87 -49.43
C LYS A 177 -17.11 25.71 -50.69
N ASP A 178 -17.27 27.01 -50.52
CA ASP A 178 -17.09 27.98 -51.60
C ASP A 178 -15.63 27.96 -52.11
N PRO A 179 -15.39 27.92 -53.44
CA PRO A 179 -14.04 27.83 -53.97
C PRO A 179 -13.14 29.03 -53.65
N ASP A 180 -13.72 30.23 -53.52
CA ASP A 180 -12.97 31.49 -53.39
C ASP A 180 -12.79 31.86 -51.91
N THR A 181 -13.86 31.83 -51.13
CA THR A 181 -13.88 32.23 -49.72
C THR A 181 -13.51 31.09 -48.77
N LYS A 182 -13.61 29.83 -49.23
CA LYS A 182 -13.45 28.61 -48.41
C LYS A 182 -14.49 28.44 -47.30
N GLU A 183 -15.48 29.33 -47.21
CA GLU A 183 -16.60 29.21 -46.26
C GLU A 183 -17.48 28.00 -46.60
N ILE A 184 -18.10 27.41 -45.59
CA ILE A 184 -19.05 26.30 -45.78
C ILE A 184 -20.37 26.89 -46.29
N VAL A 185 -20.80 26.46 -47.48
CA VAL A 185 -22.05 26.92 -48.12
C VAL A 185 -23.21 25.96 -47.89
N ALA A 186 -22.92 24.70 -47.54
CA ALA A 186 -23.92 23.72 -47.17
C ALA A 186 -23.33 22.63 -46.25
N TYR A 187 -24.13 22.18 -45.30
CA TYR A 187 -23.78 21.12 -44.36
C TYR A 187 -24.48 19.82 -44.73
N ASP A 188 -23.77 18.70 -44.62
CA ASP A 188 -24.30 17.39 -44.92
C ASP A 188 -24.97 16.74 -43.69
N PHE A 189 -26.07 16.02 -43.92
CA PHE A 189 -26.83 15.34 -42.87
C PHE A 189 -27.14 13.90 -43.27
N PHE A 190 -26.92 12.97 -42.36
CA PHE A 190 -27.26 11.56 -42.53
C PHE A 190 -28.60 11.22 -41.88
N GLY A 191 -29.13 12.11 -41.04
CA GLY A 191 -30.45 12.01 -40.42
C GLY A 191 -30.45 11.17 -39.16
N GLY A 192 -29.30 10.96 -38.51
CA GLY A 192 -29.27 10.37 -37.17
C GLY A 192 -30.08 11.22 -36.20
N ASN A 193 -30.80 10.58 -35.28
CA ASN A 193 -31.79 11.27 -34.44
C ASN A 193 -31.96 10.61 -33.06
N LEU A 194 -32.64 11.30 -32.14
CA LEU A 194 -32.80 10.87 -30.75
C LEU A 194 -33.53 9.52 -30.62
N LYS A 195 -34.53 9.26 -31.48
CA LYS A 195 -35.22 7.95 -31.56
C LYS A 195 -34.30 6.83 -32.05
N GLY A 196 -33.39 7.14 -32.97
CA GLY A 196 -32.34 6.23 -33.39
C GLY A 196 -31.43 5.86 -32.22
N ILE A 197 -30.98 6.85 -31.42
CA ILE A 197 -30.18 6.62 -30.21
C ILE A 197 -30.97 5.76 -29.20
N GLU A 198 -32.24 6.07 -28.95
CA GLU A 198 -33.12 5.34 -28.04
C GLU A 198 -33.18 3.83 -28.40
N LYS A 199 -33.35 3.50 -29.69
CA LYS A 199 -33.37 2.11 -30.19
C LYS A 199 -32.06 1.35 -29.97
N LYS A 200 -30.98 2.05 -29.64
CA LYS A 200 -29.64 1.48 -29.43
C LYS A 200 -29.22 1.50 -27.96
N LEU A 201 -30.06 1.96 -27.04
CA LEU A 201 -29.76 1.90 -25.61
C LEU A 201 -29.52 0.45 -25.12
N ASP A 202 -30.22 -0.54 -25.67
CA ASP A 202 -29.98 -1.95 -25.35
C ASP A 202 -28.60 -2.43 -25.83
N TYR A 203 -28.15 -1.93 -26.99
CA TYR A 203 -26.80 -2.20 -27.49
C TYR A 203 -25.75 -1.59 -26.55
N LEU A 204 -25.92 -0.33 -26.15
CA LEU A 204 -25.01 0.36 -25.24
C LEU A 204 -24.99 -0.28 -23.85
N LYS A 205 -26.15 -0.66 -23.31
CA LYS A 205 -26.24 -1.40 -22.04
C LYS A 205 -25.56 -2.78 -22.15
N GLY A 206 -25.73 -3.47 -23.28
CA GLY A 206 -25.09 -4.75 -23.57
C GLY A 206 -23.55 -4.65 -23.65
N LEU A 207 -23.01 -3.53 -24.16
CA LEU A 207 -21.59 -3.23 -24.08
C LEU A 207 -21.10 -2.98 -22.64
N GLY A 208 -21.99 -2.55 -21.74
CA GLY A 208 -21.68 -2.17 -20.35
C GLY A 208 -21.52 -0.67 -20.13
N ILE A 209 -22.06 0.16 -21.03
CA ILE A 209 -22.06 1.62 -20.90
C ILE A 209 -23.05 2.07 -19.82
N SER A 210 -22.64 3.04 -19.01
CA SER A 210 -23.47 3.68 -17.98
C SER A 210 -23.64 5.19 -18.18
N VAL A 211 -22.92 5.77 -19.14
CA VAL A 211 -22.99 7.21 -19.45
C VAL A 211 -22.90 7.44 -20.95
N ILE A 212 -23.80 8.26 -21.48
CA ILE A 212 -23.74 8.77 -22.84
C ILE A 212 -23.36 10.24 -22.77
N TYR A 213 -22.36 10.62 -23.55
CA TYR A 213 -22.04 12.01 -23.85
C TYR A 213 -22.49 12.32 -25.27
N LEU A 214 -23.42 13.26 -25.44
CA LEU A 214 -23.85 13.75 -26.74
C LEU A 214 -23.05 15.01 -27.10
N ASN A 215 -22.43 15.01 -28.28
CA ASN A 215 -22.07 16.26 -28.97
C ASN A 215 -23.32 17.16 -29.12
N PRO A 216 -23.18 18.47 -29.45
CA PRO A 216 -24.26 19.43 -29.27
C PRO A 216 -25.55 18.99 -29.98
N VAL A 217 -26.68 19.23 -29.32
CA VAL A 217 -28.01 18.76 -29.74
C VAL A 217 -29.00 19.90 -30.01
N PHE A 218 -28.58 21.14 -29.76
CA PHE A 218 -29.43 22.32 -29.89
C PHE A 218 -29.60 22.70 -31.36
N GLU A 219 -30.71 23.38 -31.65
CA GLU A 219 -31.02 23.90 -32.98
C GLU A 219 -29.84 24.70 -33.54
N SER A 220 -29.41 24.39 -34.76
CA SER A 220 -28.26 25.04 -35.43
C SER A 220 -28.46 25.07 -36.95
N GLU A 221 -27.51 25.54 -37.76
CA GLU A 221 -27.52 25.32 -39.22
C GLU A 221 -26.72 24.08 -39.63
N SER A 222 -25.63 23.81 -38.91
CA SER A 222 -24.71 22.71 -39.22
C SER A 222 -25.15 21.32 -38.72
N ASN A 223 -24.37 20.30 -39.10
CA ASN A 223 -24.49 18.93 -38.60
C ASN A 223 -23.80 18.68 -37.25
N HIS A 224 -22.91 19.58 -36.83
CA HIS A 224 -22.11 19.47 -35.62
C HIS A 224 -22.70 20.28 -34.47
N HIS A 225 -23.63 21.19 -34.79
CA HIS A 225 -24.46 21.94 -33.84
C HIS A 225 -23.71 22.93 -32.91
N TYR A 226 -22.40 23.10 -33.05
CA TYR A 226 -21.62 24.16 -32.36
C TYR A 226 -22.07 25.59 -32.72
N ASP A 227 -22.61 25.81 -33.90
CA ASP A 227 -23.23 27.07 -34.35
C ASP A 227 -24.65 27.26 -33.78
N THR A 228 -24.77 27.27 -32.45
CA THR A 228 -26.07 27.23 -31.75
C THR A 228 -27.01 28.36 -32.19
N GLY A 229 -28.20 27.96 -32.65
CA GLY A 229 -29.29 28.80 -33.10
C GLY A 229 -30.28 29.17 -31.99
N ASP A 230 -30.71 28.20 -31.19
CA ASP A 230 -31.55 28.39 -30.00
C ASP A 230 -31.20 27.35 -28.91
N TYR A 231 -30.65 27.81 -27.78
CA TYR A 231 -30.20 26.94 -26.68
C TYR A 231 -31.32 26.17 -25.98
N HIS A 232 -32.58 26.63 -26.08
CA HIS A 232 -33.72 26.02 -25.41
C HIS A 232 -34.45 25.00 -26.27
N LYS A 233 -33.94 24.70 -27.47
CA LYS A 233 -34.63 23.87 -28.44
C LYS A 233 -33.70 22.82 -29.05
N ILE A 234 -34.12 21.56 -29.01
CA ILE A 234 -33.47 20.47 -29.77
C ILE A 234 -33.56 20.75 -31.27
N ASP A 235 -32.49 20.45 -32.00
CA ASP A 235 -32.50 20.60 -33.45
C ASP A 235 -33.60 19.74 -34.10
N PRO A 236 -34.45 20.32 -34.98
CA PRO A 236 -35.54 19.60 -35.62
C PRO A 236 -35.13 18.34 -36.40
N ILE A 237 -33.88 18.23 -36.86
CA ILE A 237 -33.35 17.01 -37.49
C ILE A 237 -33.19 15.89 -36.47
N LEU A 238 -32.78 16.22 -35.24
CA LEU A 238 -32.58 15.26 -34.17
C LEU A 238 -33.90 14.86 -33.48
N GLY A 239 -34.86 15.79 -33.38
CA GLY A 239 -36.18 15.55 -32.80
C GLY A 239 -36.77 16.79 -32.13
N SER A 240 -37.44 16.58 -31.00
CA SER A 240 -38.02 17.64 -30.16
C SER A 240 -37.51 17.54 -28.72
N ASN A 241 -37.75 18.58 -27.90
CA ASN A 241 -37.46 18.51 -26.46
C ASN A 241 -38.23 17.38 -25.76
N GLU A 242 -39.44 17.03 -26.25
CA GLU A 242 -40.20 15.90 -25.73
C GLU A 242 -39.51 14.56 -26.05
N ASP A 243 -38.99 14.41 -27.28
CA ASP A 243 -38.21 13.21 -27.65
C ASP A 243 -36.92 13.12 -26.82
N PHE A 244 -36.27 14.26 -26.49
CA PHE A 244 -35.09 14.28 -25.63
C PHE A 244 -35.42 13.86 -24.20
N ARG A 245 -36.47 14.43 -23.60
CA ARG A 245 -36.92 14.02 -22.25
C ARG A 245 -37.24 12.52 -22.22
N HIS A 246 -37.92 12.02 -23.25
CA HIS A 246 -38.21 10.61 -23.37
C HIS A 246 -36.93 9.75 -23.46
N LEU A 247 -35.94 10.19 -24.25
CA LEU A 247 -34.63 9.52 -24.33
C LEU A 247 -33.94 9.47 -22.95
N VAL A 248 -33.94 10.58 -22.20
CA VAL A 248 -33.37 10.64 -20.85
C VAL A 248 -34.08 9.67 -19.91
N ASP A 249 -35.41 9.63 -19.92
CA ASP A 249 -36.20 8.72 -19.07
C ASP A 249 -35.91 7.25 -19.40
N VAL A 250 -35.91 6.87 -20.69
CA VAL A 250 -35.62 5.49 -21.13
C VAL A 250 -34.17 5.09 -20.86
N ALA A 251 -33.22 6.02 -20.99
CA ALA A 251 -31.81 5.78 -20.64
C ALA A 251 -31.68 5.55 -19.13
N LYS A 252 -32.35 6.37 -18.31
CA LYS A 252 -32.34 6.25 -16.85
C LYS A 252 -32.91 4.92 -16.38
N ASP A 253 -33.98 4.41 -16.99
CA ASP A 253 -34.55 3.08 -16.71
C ASP A 253 -33.57 1.92 -17.01
N LYS A 254 -32.49 2.19 -17.74
CA LYS A 254 -31.40 1.25 -18.04
C LYS A 254 -30.12 1.56 -17.27
N ASP A 255 -30.17 2.42 -16.25
CA ASP A 255 -29.02 2.95 -15.51
C ASP A 255 -27.99 3.66 -16.42
N ILE A 256 -28.45 4.29 -17.49
CA ILE A 256 -27.62 5.11 -18.38
C ILE A 256 -27.94 6.58 -18.13
N ARG A 257 -26.91 7.36 -17.81
CA ARG A 257 -27.00 8.81 -17.63
C ARG A 257 -26.61 9.54 -18.91
N ILE A 258 -27.19 10.72 -19.16
CA ILE A 258 -26.89 11.52 -20.35
C ILE A 258 -26.22 12.83 -19.93
N ILE A 259 -25.09 13.13 -20.58
CA ILE A 259 -24.36 14.40 -20.52
C ILE A 259 -24.48 15.05 -21.90
N ILE A 260 -24.67 16.35 -21.94
CA ILE A 260 -24.74 17.12 -23.19
C ILE A 260 -23.63 18.17 -23.27
N ASP A 261 -23.33 18.57 -24.50
CA ASP A 261 -22.35 19.61 -24.81
C ASP A 261 -22.94 21.03 -24.64
N GLY A 262 -22.19 21.92 -24.01
CA GLY A 262 -22.54 23.31 -23.74
C GLY A 262 -21.57 24.25 -24.45
N VAL A 263 -22.05 24.91 -25.51
CA VAL A 263 -21.26 25.81 -26.36
C VAL A 263 -21.60 27.27 -26.02
N PHE A 264 -20.78 27.88 -25.16
CA PHE A 264 -21.11 29.18 -24.54
C PHE A 264 -20.12 30.32 -24.86
N SER A 265 -19.05 30.07 -25.61
CA SER A 265 -18.11 31.13 -26.05
C SER A 265 -18.62 31.88 -27.29
N HIS A 266 -19.46 31.24 -28.08
CA HIS A 266 -20.01 31.80 -29.31
C HIS A 266 -21.42 31.25 -29.59
N THR A 267 -22.10 31.86 -30.55
CA THR A 267 -23.39 31.39 -31.10
C THR A 267 -23.27 31.21 -32.61
N GLY A 268 -24.28 30.64 -33.26
CA GLY A 268 -24.38 30.71 -34.72
C GLY A 268 -24.70 32.13 -35.21
N SER A 269 -24.12 32.52 -36.35
CA SER A 269 -24.42 33.82 -36.99
C SER A 269 -25.88 33.97 -37.40
N ASN A 270 -26.57 32.87 -37.67
CA ASN A 270 -28.00 32.86 -37.92
C ASN A 270 -28.81 32.45 -36.69
N SER A 271 -28.27 32.59 -35.48
CA SER A 271 -29.03 32.33 -34.25
C SER A 271 -30.16 33.30 -34.03
N ARG A 272 -31.10 32.95 -33.14
CA ARG A 272 -32.15 33.86 -32.69
C ARG A 272 -31.60 35.15 -32.07
N TYR A 273 -30.40 35.07 -31.49
CA TYR A 273 -29.75 36.14 -30.77
C TYR A 273 -28.97 37.10 -31.69
N PHE A 274 -28.29 36.58 -32.73
CA PHE A 274 -27.54 37.38 -33.70
C PHE A 274 -28.34 37.71 -34.96
N ASN A 275 -29.04 36.71 -35.51
CA ASN A 275 -30.01 36.75 -36.60
C ASN A 275 -29.54 37.44 -37.91
N ARG A 276 -28.33 37.13 -38.39
CA ARG A 276 -27.72 37.78 -39.56
C ARG A 276 -28.59 37.71 -40.82
N GLU A 277 -29.14 36.55 -41.14
CA GLU A 277 -29.99 36.32 -42.33
C GLU A 277 -31.49 36.51 -42.10
N GLY A 278 -31.92 36.92 -40.90
CA GLY A 278 -33.33 37.13 -40.58
C GLY A 278 -34.18 35.84 -40.56
N GLN A 279 -33.60 34.73 -40.08
CA GLN A 279 -34.26 33.44 -39.97
C GLN A 279 -35.32 33.40 -38.86
N TYR A 280 -35.17 34.22 -37.82
CA TYR A 280 -36.09 34.28 -36.68
C TYR A 280 -36.93 35.56 -36.72
N ASP A 281 -38.17 35.49 -36.22
CA ASP A 281 -39.07 36.64 -36.12
C ASP A 281 -38.62 37.70 -35.09
N THR A 282 -37.66 37.35 -34.23
CA THR A 282 -37.07 38.28 -33.25
C THR A 282 -35.92 39.09 -33.85
N ILE A 283 -35.80 40.35 -33.41
CA ILE A 283 -34.70 41.23 -33.82
C ILE A 283 -33.40 40.75 -33.16
N GLY A 284 -32.43 40.32 -33.96
CA GLY A 284 -31.11 39.91 -33.49
C GLY A 284 -30.10 41.05 -33.45
N ALA A 285 -28.97 40.82 -32.78
CA ALA A 285 -27.90 41.79 -32.57
C ALA A 285 -27.30 42.35 -33.88
N PHE A 286 -27.20 41.54 -34.93
CA PHE A 286 -26.70 42.01 -36.24
C PHE A 286 -27.66 42.98 -36.94
N GLN A 287 -28.96 42.86 -36.64
CA GLN A 287 -30.01 43.60 -37.36
C GLN A 287 -30.27 44.98 -36.77
N SER A 288 -30.09 45.17 -35.46
CA SER A 288 -30.31 46.45 -34.79
C SER A 288 -29.51 46.60 -33.49
N PRO A 289 -28.91 47.77 -33.24
CA PRO A 289 -28.37 48.13 -31.93
C PRO A 289 -29.39 48.13 -30.78
N ASP A 290 -30.69 48.22 -31.11
CA ASP A 290 -31.80 48.16 -30.14
C ASP A 290 -32.20 46.71 -29.77
N SER A 291 -31.51 45.70 -30.33
CA SER A 291 -31.75 44.30 -29.96
C SER A 291 -31.46 44.07 -28.46
N PRO A 292 -32.28 43.30 -27.73
CA PRO A 292 -31.97 42.93 -26.34
C PRO A 292 -30.67 42.11 -26.22
N TYR A 293 -30.20 41.54 -27.33
CA TYR A 293 -28.98 40.74 -27.40
C TYR A 293 -27.78 41.55 -27.92
N PHE A 294 -27.94 42.83 -28.28
CA PHE A 294 -26.87 43.61 -28.89
C PHE A 294 -25.63 43.67 -27.99
N GLU A 295 -25.84 43.82 -26.68
CA GLU A 295 -24.75 43.87 -25.70
C GLU A 295 -24.04 42.53 -25.52
N TRP A 296 -24.55 41.42 -26.04
CA TRP A 296 -23.85 40.13 -25.98
C TRP A 296 -22.69 40.07 -26.95
N TYR A 297 -22.66 40.87 -28.02
CA TYR A 297 -21.66 40.76 -29.08
C TYR A 297 -20.74 41.99 -29.10
N ASN A 298 -19.57 41.84 -29.72
CA ASN A 298 -18.64 42.94 -29.92
C ASN A 298 -18.53 43.31 -31.41
N PHE A 299 -19.05 44.49 -31.76
CA PHE A 299 -18.96 45.05 -33.12
C PHE A 299 -17.85 46.09 -33.19
N ARG A 300 -16.85 45.84 -34.04
CA ARG A 300 -15.81 46.83 -34.39
C ARG A 300 -16.38 47.90 -35.31
N ASN A 301 -17.21 47.50 -36.28
CA ASN A 301 -17.92 48.39 -37.20
C ASN A 301 -19.27 47.77 -37.58
N PHE A 302 -20.35 48.29 -37.02
CA PHE A 302 -21.68 47.70 -37.12
C PHE A 302 -22.26 47.79 -38.56
N PRO A 303 -22.92 46.72 -39.07
CA PRO A 303 -23.05 45.38 -38.47
C PRO A 303 -21.96 44.40 -38.93
N TYR A 304 -21.16 44.72 -39.95
CA TYR A 304 -20.39 43.72 -40.71
C TYR A 304 -19.02 43.34 -40.12
N GLU A 305 -18.45 44.15 -39.22
CA GLU A 305 -17.17 43.82 -38.56
C GLU A 305 -17.42 43.55 -37.08
N TYR A 306 -17.32 42.29 -36.67
CA TYR A 306 -17.50 41.81 -35.31
C TYR A 306 -16.39 40.82 -34.91
N GLU A 307 -16.32 40.48 -33.63
CA GLU A 307 -15.48 39.39 -33.11
C GLU A 307 -16.15 38.04 -33.35
N SER A 308 -15.35 37.06 -33.73
CA SER A 308 -15.83 35.74 -34.14
C SER A 308 -14.75 34.70 -33.95
N TRP A 309 -15.17 33.51 -33.57
CA TRP A 309 -14.31 32.40 -33.22
C TRP A 309 -13.32 32.09 -34.35
N TRP A 310 -12.02 32.29 -34.11
CA TRP A 310 -10.95 32.05 -35.08
C TRP A 310 -11.12 32.76 -36.44
N ASN A 311 -11.83 33.91 -36.46
CA ASN A 311 -12.24 34.65 -37.67
C ASN A 311 -13.25 33.91 -38.58
N PHE A 312 -13.92 32.86 -38.09
CA PHE A 312 -15.06 32.26 -38.77
C PHE A 312 -16.28 33.16 -38.59
N SER A 313 -16.63 33.92 -39.64
CA SER A 313 -17.75 34.87 -39.63
C SER A 313 -19.11 34.26 -39.21
N THR A 314 -19.22 32.94 -39.30
CA THR A 314 -20.41 32.14 -38.96
C THR A 314 -20.56 31.88 -37.46
N LEU A 315 -19.54 32.16 -36.64
CA LEU A 315 -19.51 31.91 -35.20
C LEU A 315 -19.19 33.21 -34.43
N PRO A 316 -20.13 34.16 -34.33
CA PRO A 316 -19.92 35.40 -33.57
C PRO A 316 -19.69 35.11 -32.07
N ASP A 317 -18.62 35.71 -31.54
CA ASP A 317 -18.23 35.59 -30.14
C ASP A 317 -19.20 36.35 -29.24
N VAL A 318 -19.53 35.76 -28.09
CA VAL A 318 -20.32 36.44 -27.06
C VAL A 318 -19.42 36.97 -25.97
N LYS A 319 -19.84 38.05 -25.30
CA LYS A 319 -19.22 38.57 -24.09
C LYS A 319 -19.85 37.86 -22.90
N GLU A 320 -19.24 36.76 -22.49
CA GLU A 320 -19.82 35.75 -21.58
C GLU A 320 -20.07 36.28 -20.17
N THR A 321 -19.36 37.34 -19.77
CA THR A 321 -19.51 37.99 -18.46
C THR A 321 -20.51 39.16 -18.47
N THR A 322 -21.21 39.38 -19.58
CA THR A 322 -22.31 40.35 -19.64
C THR A 322 -23.43 39.87 -18.71
N PRO A 323 -23.95 40.71 -17.77
CA PRO A 323 -24.94 40.27 -16.80
C PRO A 323 -26.18 39.59 -17.41
N SER A 324 -26.73 40.14 -18.50
CA SER A 324 -27.90 39.55 -19.17
C SER A 324 -27.60 38.21 -19.84
N TYR A 325 -26.35 37.97 -20.29
CA TYR A 325 -25.93 36.67 -20.81
C TYR A 325 -25.72 35.66 -19.68
N MET A 326 -25.09 36.08 -18.57
CA MET A 326 -24.95 35.24 -17.38
C MET A 326 -26.31 34.85 -16.78
N ASP A 327 -27.27 35.77 -16.73
CA ASP A 327 -28.64 35.47 -16.30
C ASP A 327 -29.27 34.44 -17.25
N PHE A 328 -29.15 34.64 -18.56
CA PHE A 328 -29.71 33.73 -19.57
C PHE A 328 -29.09 32.32 -19.56
N ILE A 329 -27.78 32.18 -19.37
CA ILE A 329 -27.11 30.87 -19.37
C ILE A 329 -27.15 30.20 -17.98
N ILE A 330 -26.94 30.98 -16.91
CA ILE A 330 -26.66 30.47 -15.56
C ILE A 330 -27.80 30.76 -14.59
N TYR A 331 -28.11 32.03 -14.31
CA TYR A 331 -28.83 32.39 -13.07
C TYR A 331 -30.36 32.40 -13.15
N ASP A 332 -30.95 32.72 -14.31
CA ASP A 332 -32.40 32.79 -14.43
C ASP A 332 -33.04 31.42 -14.17
N LYS A 333 -34.29 31.43 -13.68
CA LYS A 333 -35.03 30.17 -13.40
C LYS A 333 -35.22 29.29 -14.63
N ASP A 334 -35.34 29.94 -15.79
CA ASP A 334 -35.44 29.29 -17.09
C ASP A 334 -34.12 29.42 -17.87
N SER A 335 -32.99 29.62 -17.19
CA SER A 335 -31.67 29.67 -17.82
C SER A 335 -31.35 28.35 -18.53
N VAL A 336 -30.41 28.38 -19.47
CA VAL A 336 -29.99 27.18 -20.22
C VAL A 336 -29.56 26.06 -19.26
N LEU A 337 -28.76 26.39 -18.24
CA LEU A 337 -28.35 25.44 -17.19
C LEU A 337 -29.58 24.82 -16.50
N HIS A 338 -30.47 25.64 -15.92
CA HIS A 338 -31.60 25.13 -15.15
C HIS A 338 -32.62 24.38 -16.01
N HIS A 339 -32.83 24.82 -17.25
CA HIS A 339 -33.73 24.17 -18.20
C HIS A 339 -33.32 22.72 -18.43
N TRP A 340 -32.09 22.47 -18.88
CA TRP A 340 -31.66 21.12 -19.25
C TRP A 340 -31.39 20.23 -18.03
N MET A 341 -30.95 20.79 -16.90
CA MET A 341 -30.91 20.04 -15.64
C MET A 341 -32.31 19.55 -15.23
N LYS A 342 -33.35 20.36 -15.45
CA LYS A 342 -34.75 19.96 -15.22
C LYS A 342 -35.24 18.90 -16.22
N GLU A 343 -34.72 18.92 -17.45
CA GLU A 343 -34.96 17.85 -18.44
C GLU A 343 -34.24 16.53 -18.11
N GLY A 344 -33.39 16.52 -17.07
CA GLY A 344 -32.87 15.31 -16.43
C GLY A 344 -31.46 14.88 -16.86
N ILE A 345 -30.69 15.77 -17.50
CA ILE A 345 -29.27 15.49 -17.78
C ILE A 345 -28.48 15.31 -16.48
N ALA A 346 -27.39 14.55 -16.55
CA ALA A 346 -26.52 14.26 -15.42
C ALA A 346 -25.27 15.15 -15.36
N GLY A 347 -25.14 16.12 -16.27
CA GLY A 347 -23.99 17.00 -16.34
C GLY A 347 -23.79 17.64 -17.70
N TRP A 348 -22.72 18.43 -17.78
CA TRP A 348 -22.33 19.22 -18.94
C TRP A 348 -20.89 18.92 -19.35
N ARG A 349 -20.64 18.80 -20.65
CA ARG A 349 -19.31 19.03 -21.23
C ARG A 349 -19.29 20.46 -21.75
N LEU A 350 -18.34 21.28 -21.32
CA LEU A 350 -18.20 22.65 -21.83
C LEU A 350 -17.18 22.70 -22.97
N ASP A 351 -17.66 23.13 -24.12
CA ASP A 351 -16.86 23.38 -25.32
C ASP A 351 -15.92 24.54 -25.13
N VAL A 352 -14.67 24.37 -25.58
CA VAL A 352 -13.61 25.40 -25.56
C VAL A 352 -13.61 26.21 -24.26
N ILE A 353 -13.60 25.52 -23.12
CA ILE A 353 -13.60 26.20 -21.81
C ILE A 353 -12.38 27.11 -21.61
N ASP A 354 -11.30 26.86 -22.36
CA ASP A 354 -10.11 27.71 -22.44
C ASP A 354 -10.39 29.13 -22.95
N GLU A 355 -11.45 29.33 -23.74
CA GLU A 355 -11.88 30.64 -24.20
C GLU A 355 -12.86 31.30 -23.22
N LEU A 356 -13.50 30.52 -22.34
CA LEU A 356 -14.43 31.06 -21.36
C LEU A 356 -13.69 31.78 -20.22
N PRO A 357 -14.09 33.01 -19.86
CA PRO A 357 -13.53 33.71 -18.71
C PRO A 357 -13.67 32.91 -17.41
N ALA A 358 -12.68 33.01 -16.51
CA ALA A 358 -12.73 32.35 -15.20
C ALA A 358 -14.00 32.69 -14.42
N ALA A 359 -14.43 33.95 -14.46
CA ALA A 359 -15.66 34.40 -13.81
C ALA A 359 -16.91 33.66 -14.33
N PHE A 360 -16.98 33.34 -15.62
CA PHE A 360 -18.10 32.59 -16.20
C PHE A 360 -18.06 31.12 -15.76
N SER A 361 -16.94 30.44 -16.01
CA SER A 361 -16.77 29.01 -15.68
C SER A 361 -16.94 28.71 -14.18
N GLN A 362 -16.39 29.55 -13.29
CA GLN A 362 -16.58 29.43 -11.85
C GLN A 362 -18.04 29.63 -11.43
N SER A 363 -18.73 30.59 -12.04
CA SER A 363 -20.14 30.85 -11.77
C SER A 363 -21.03 29.70 -12.25
N PHE A 364 -20.74 29.16 -13.44
CA PHE A 364 -21.45 28.02 -14.00
C PHE A 364 -21.27 26.78 -13.11
N PHE A 365 -20.03 26.46 -12.73
CA PHE A 365 -19.73 25.35 -11.82
C PHE A 365 -20.44 25.51 -10.48
N ALA A 366 -20.38 26.69 -9.86
CA ALA A 366 -21.02 26.96 -8.58
C ALA A 366 -22.55 26.78 -8.64
N GLU A 367 -23.21 27.31 -9.67
CA GLU A 367 -24.67 27.19 -9.81
C GLU A 367 -25.08 25.76 -10.20
N LEU A 368 -24.29 25.06 -11.02
CA LEU A 368 -24.49 23.64 -11.33
C LEU A 368 -24.46 22.80 -10.05
N LYS A 369 -23.40 22.93 -9.25
CA LYS A 369 -23.25 22.18 -7.98
C LYS A 369 -24.28 22.55 -6.94
N LYS A 370 -24.80 23.78 -6.98
CA LYS A 370 -25.94 24.20 -6.14
C LYS A 370 -27.26 23.59 -6.61
N THR A 371 -27.43 23.40 -7.91
CA THR A 371 -28.61 22.78 -8.52
C THR A 371 -28.62 21.27 -8.27
N ASP A 372 -27.51 20.60 -8.56
CA ASP A 372 -27.30 19.17 -8.31
C ASP A 372 -25.81 18.91 -7.99
N PRO A 373 -25.46 18.54 -6.75
CA PRO A 373 -24.07 18.26 -6.38
C PRO A 373 -23.48 17.03 -7.11
N ASP A 374 -24.33 16.12 -7.59
CA ASP A 374 -23.93 14.92 -8.33
C ASP A 374 -23.83 15.17 -9.84
N ALA A 375 -24.20 16.35 -10.34
CA ALA A 375 -24.02 16.69 -11.75
C ALA A 375 -22.54 16.91 -12.07
N VAL A 376 -22.06 16.29 -13.15
CA VAL A 376 -20.66 16.40 -13.58
C VAL A 376 -20.44 17.58 -14.51
N MET A 377 -19.33 18.30 -14.34
CA MET A 377 -18.85 19.30 -15.29
C MET A 377 -17.51 18.87 -15.88
N ILE A 378 -17.47 18.71 -17.20
CA ILE A 378 -16.30 18.25 -17.96
C ILE A 378 -15.83 19.40 -18.86
N GLY A 379 -14.57 19.83 -18.72
CA GLY A 379 -13.99 20.84 -19.61
C GLY A 379 -13.31 20.23 -20.84
N GLU A 380 -13.42 20.88 -21.99
CA GLU A 380 -12.49 20.63 -23.10
C GLU A 380 -11.16 21.35 -22.87
N VAL A 381 -10.16 20.60 -22.37
CA VAL A 381 -8.79 21.10 -22.18
C VAL A 381 -7.84 20.12 -22.86
N TRP A 382 -7.04 20.60 -23.82
CA TRP A 382 -6.17 19.75 -24.64
C TRP A 382 -4.84 19.42 -23.97
N GLU A 383 -4.36 20.31 -23.10
CA GLU A 383 -3.13 20.18 -22.36
C GLU A 383 -3.38 19.79 -20.90
N ASP A 384 -2.35 19.87 -20.08
CA ASP A 384 -2.46 19.59 -18.65
C ASP A 384 -3.40 20.61 -17.96
N ALA A 385 -4.58 20.13 -17.55
CA ALA A 385 -5.60 20.95 -16.88
C ALA A 385 -5.17 21.51 -15.52
N SER A 386 -4.10 21.00 -14.91
CA SER A 386 -3.62 21.48 -13.61
C SER A 386 -2.87 22.80 -13.67
N HIS A 387 -2.32 23.19 -14.84
CA HIS A 387 -1.54 24.42 -15.00
C HIS A 387 -1.71 25.09 -16.37
N LYS A 388 -2.79 24.78 -17.08
CA LYS A 388 -3.08 25.37 -18.39
C LYS A 388 -2.98 26.90 -18.32
N VAL A 389 -2.30 27.48 -19.31
CA VAL A 389 -2.31 28.92 -19.56
C VAL A 389 -3.17 29.15 -20.80
N ALA A 390 -4.28 29.86 -20.64
CA ALA A 390 -5.17 30.22 -21.73
C ALA A 390 -5.16 31.74 -21.91
N TYR A 391 -4.87 32.21 -23.12
CA TYR A 391 -4.79 33.65 -23.45
C TYR A 391 -3.89 34.48 -22.51
N GLY A 392 -2.78 33.89 -22.06
CA GLY A 392 -1.83 34.52 -21.14
C GLY A 392 -2.25 34.53 -19.67
N VAL A 393 -3.35 33.86 -19.33
CA VAL A 393 -3.88 33.75 -17.97
C VAL A 393 -3.77 32.30 -17.48
N PRO A 394 -3.08 32.04 -16.36
CA PRO A 394 -3.09 30.73 -15.70
C PRO A 394 -4.51 30.33 -15.28
N ARG A 395 -4.89 29.08 -15.50
CA ARG A 395 -6.20 28.53 -15.14
C ARG A 395 -6.11 27.66 -13.90
N GLU A 396 -7.14 27.73 -13.07
CA GLU A 396 -7.23 27.01 -11.79
C GLU A 396 -8.25 25.87 -11.86
N TYR A 397 -8.36 25.21 -13.01
CA TYR A 397 -9.42 24.27 -13.33
C TYR A 397 -9.63 23.18 -12.27
N LEU A 398 -8.53 22.59 -11.78
CA LEU A 398 -8.54 21.50 -10.81
C LEU A 398 -8.47 21.99 -9.35
N CYS A 399 -8.64 23.29 -9.08
CA CYS A 399 -8.57 23.83 -7.72
C CYS A 399 -9.90 23.69 -6.94
N GLY A 400 -10.89 22.99 -7.50
CA GLY A 400 -12.17 22.70 -6.84
C GLY A 400 -13.21 23.82 -6.96
N GLN A 401 -13.19 24.57 -8.07
CA GLN A 401 -14.15 25.67 -8.31
C GLN A 401 -14.54 25.86 -9.79
N GLU A 402 -13.99 25.08 -10.72
CA GLU A 402 -14.22 25.28 -12.17
C GLU A 402 -14.66 24.02 -12.90
N MET A 403 -14.13 22.83 -12.58
CA MET A 403 -14.56 21.58 -13.21
C MET A 403 -14.35 20.35 -12.32
N ASP A 404 -15.09 19.27 -12.60
CA ASP A 404 -14.86 17.96 -12.01
C ASP A 404 -13.84 17.15 -12.82
N SER A 405 -13.89 17.29 -14.14
CA SER A 405 -13.16 16.47 -15.10
C SER A 405 -12.75 17.29 -16.31
N ALA A 406 -11.84 16.74 -17.10
CA ALA A 406 -11.45 17.27 -18.40
C ALA A 406 -11.38 16.13 -19.42
N MET A 407 -11.54 16.48 -20.70
CA MET A 407 -11.18 15.61 -21.82
C MET A 407 -9.68 15.33 -21.74
N ASN A 408 -9.30 14.12 -21.29
CA ASN A 408 -7.92 13.79 -20.95
C ASN A 408 -7.05 13.49 -22.19
N TYR A 409 -6.85 14.51 -23.03
CA TYR A 409 -5.92 14.47 -24.16
C TYR A 409 -4.46 14.19 -23.75
N PRO A 410 -3.95 14.65 -22.58
CA PRO A 410 -2.66 14.21 -22.06
C PRO A 410 -2.55 12.68 -21.92
N PHE A 411 -3.57 12.01 -21.37
CA PHE A 411 -3.62 10.55 -21.30
C PHE A 411 -3.52 9.91 -22.69
N ARG A 412 -4.32 10.39 -23.65
CA ARG A 412 -4.27 9.90 -25.04
C ARG A 412 -2.88 10.05 -25.64
N GLN A 413 -2.27 11.22 -25.50
CA GLN A 413 -0.96 11.52 -26.07
C GLN A 413 0.12 10.61 -25.50
N ILE A 414 0.20 10.48 -24.17
CA ILE A 414 1.20 9.63 -23.52
C ILE A 414 1.04 8.17 -23.97
N LEU A 415 -0.19 7.66 -23.98
CA LEU A 415 -0.50 6.30 -24.41
C LEU A 415 -0.10 6.06 -25.88
N PHE A 416 -0.44 6.98 -26.78
CA PHE A 416 -0.15 6.82 -28.21
C PHE A 416 1.35 6.99 -28.50
N ASP A 417 2.01 7.94 -27.84
CA ASP A 417 3.46 8.11 -27.96
C ASP A 417 4.20 6.85 -27.53
N PHE A 418 3.74 6.17 -26.46
CA PHE A 418 4.25 4.87 -26.08
C PHE A 418 3.98 3.83 -27.17
N LEU A 419 2.72 3.56 -27.52
CA LEU A 419 2.35 2.48 -28.45
C LEU A 419 2.95 2.62 -29.86
N LEU A 420 3.19 3.85 -30.31
CA LEU A 420 3.84 4.17 -31.58
C LEU A 420 5.37 4.21 -31.50
N GLY A 421 5.96 4.06 -30.30
CA GLY A 421 7.40 4.08 -30.08
C GLY A 421 8.05 5.46 -30.23
N ARG A 422 7.28 6.53 -30.06
CA ARG A 422 7.78 7.91 -30.02
C ARG A 422 8.46 8.22 -28.68
N THR A 423 8.11 7.47 -27.64
CA THR A 423 8.75 7.53 -26.32
C THR A 423 8.83 6.12 -25.71
N ASP A 424 9.74 5.94 -24.75
CA ASP A 424 9.91 4.68 -24.03
C ASP A 424 8.95 4.56 -22.83
N ALA A 425 8.91 3.38 -22.22
CA ALA A 425 8.08 3.13 -21.04
C ALA A 425 8.43 4.03 -19.85
N LYS A 426 9.73 4.33 -19.64
CA LYS A 426 10.22 5.10 -18.50
C LYS A 426 9.76 6.56 -18.56
N MET A 427 9.89 7.20 -19.71
CA MET A 427 9.40 8.55 -19.95
C MET A 427 7.87 8.59 -19.92
N SER A 428 7.19 7.57 -20.46
CA SER A 428 5.73 7.46 -20.36
C SER A 428 5.25 7.43 -18.90
N LEU A 429 5.91 6.62 -18.06
CA LEU A 429 5.63 6.58 -16.63
C LEU A 429 5.88 7.94 -15.96
N ARG A 430 7.00 8.62 -16.24
CA ARG A 430 7.26 9.98 -15.71
C ARG A 430 6.16 10.98 -16.06
N ARG A 431 5.64 10.94 -17.30
CA ARG A 431 4.53 11.80 -17.73
C ARG A 431 3.22 11.47 -17.00
N PHE A 432 2.90 10.18 -16.83
CA PHE A 432 1.74 9.77 -16.03
C PHE A 432 1.86 10.14 -14.55
N GLU A 433 3.06 10.02 -13.98
CA GLU A 433 3.33 10.42 -12.60
C GLU A 433 3.22 11.94 -12.41
N SER A 434 3.64 12.74 -13.39
CA SER A 434 3.41 14.20 -13.39
C SER A 434 1.92 14.54 -13.31
N LEU A 435 1.06 13.86 -14.10
CA LEU A 435 -0.40 14.04 -13.99
C LEU A 435 -0.90 13.60 -12.61
N ARG A 436 -0.46 12.43 -12.13
CA ARG A 436 -0.88 11.91 -10.81
C ARG A 436 -0.46 12.81 -9.65
N GLU A 437 0.70 13.46 -9.76
CA GLU A 437 1.20 14.41 -8.77
C GLU A 437 0.34 15.68 -8.75
N ASN A 438 0.03 16.24 -9.92
CA ASN A 438 -0.60 17.56 -10.00
C ASN A 438 -2.14 17.53 -9.92
N TYR A 439 -2.77 16.37 -10.11
CA TYR A 439 -4.22 16.26 -10.17
C TYR A 439 -4.73 15.87 -8.78
N PRO A 440 -5.66 16.62 -8.17
CA PRO A 440 -6.31 16.17 -6.95
C PRO A 440 -6.91 14.78 -7.17
N ARG A 441 -6.83 13.92 -6.15
CA ARG A 441 -7.26 12.51 -6.25
C ARG A 441 -8.68 12.37 -6.79
N GLU A 442 -9.58 13.23 -6.33
CA GLU A 442 -10.97 13.31 -6.82
C GLU A 442 -11.02 13.51 -8.33
N ASN A 443 -10.38 14.56 -8.85
CA ASN A 443 -10.33 14.86 -10.28
C ASN A 443 -9.61 13.76 -11.08
N PHE A 444 -8.49 13.23 -10.58
CA PHE A 444 -7.70 12.20 -11.28
C PHE A 444 -8.53 10.93 -11.59
N TYR A 445 -9.38 10.49 -10.66
CA TYR A 445 -10.28 9.34 -10.88
C TYR A 445 -11.55 9.70 -11.65
N ALA A 446 -11.85 10.99 -11.83
CA ALA A 446 -12.96 11.48 -12.63
C ALA A 446 -12.56 11.89 -14.07
N MET A 447 -11.28 11.91 -14.43
CA MET A 447 -10.83 12.33 -15.77
C MET A 447 -11.48 11.53 -16.89
N MET A 448 -11.97 12.20 -17.94
CA MET A 448 -12.56 11.55 -19.12
C MET A 448 -11.43 11.02 -20.01
N ASN A 449 -11.05 9.76 -19.81
CA ASN A 449 -9.96 9.10 -20.53
C ASN A 449 -10.43 8.70 -21.93
N LEU A 450 -10.14 9.54 -22.92
CA LEU A 450 -10.44 9.27 -24.33
C LEU A 450 -9.24 8.71 -25.09
N ILE A 451 -9.51 7.95 -26.16
CA ILE A 451 -8.51 7.57 -27.18
C ILE A 451 -8.88 8.07 -28.58
N GLY A 452 -10.17 8.31 -28.81
CA GLY A 452 -10.73 8.99 -29.99
C GLY A 452 -11.77 10.02 -29.54
N SER A 453 -12.05 10.98 -30.43
CA SER A 453 -13.12 11.96 -30.28
C SER A 453 -13.48 12.53 -31.65
N HIS A 454 -14.47 13.40 -31.69
CA HIS A 454 -14.88 14.14 -32.89
C HIS A 454 -13.86 15.16 -33.44
N ASP A 455 -12.75 15.44 -32.74
CA ASP A 455 -11.74 16.43 -33.16
C ASP A 455 -10.38 15.83 -33.52
N VAL A 456 -10.20 14.54 -33.27
CA VAL A 456 -8.97 13.81 -33.59
C VAL A 456 -9.26 12.71 -34.61
N GLU A 457 -8.21 12.25 -35.29
CA GLU A 457 -8.29 11.08 -36.16
C GLU A 457 -8.73 9.84 -35.37
N ARG A 458 -9.38 8.90 -36.08
CA ARG A 458 -9.81 7.63 -35.50
C ARG A 458 -8.61 6.85 -34.96
N ALA A 459 -8.77 6.27 -33.77
CA ALA A 459 -7.69 5.61 -33.05
C ALA A 459 -7.00 4.53 -33.89
N VAL A 460 -7.75 3.65 -34.56
CA VAL A 460 -7.17 2.58 -35.38
C VAL A 460 -6.38 3.11 -36.59
N THR A 461 -6.81 4.23 -37.18
CA THR A 461 -6.10 4.86 -38.31
C THR A 461 -4.73 5.38 -37.87
N VAL A 462 -4.66 6.03 -36.71
CA VAL A 462 -3.39 6.51 -36.14
C VAL A 462 -2.49 5.35 -35.72
N LEU A 463 -3.05 4.35 -35.04
CA LEU A 463 -2.30 3.20 -34.51
C LEU A 463 -1.84 2.24 -35.61
N GLY A 464 -2.53 2.21 -36.75
CA GLY A 464 -2.10 1.51 -37.96
C GLY A 464 -1.08 2.29 -38.80
N GLU A 465 -0.68 3.49 -38.35
CA GLU A 465 0.31 4.36 -39.01
C GLU A 465 -0.08 4.70 -40.46
N GLU A 466 -1.35 5.05 -40.70
CA GLU A 466 -1.74 5.54 -42.03
C GLU A 466 -1.04 6.90 -42.31
N PRO A 467 -0.36 7.05 -43.46
CA PRO A 467 0.33 8.29 -43.79
C PRO A 467 -0.64 9.47 -43.89
N PHE A 468 -0.32 10.53 -43.14
CA PHE A 468 -0.99 11.83 -43.23
C PHE A 468 0.06 12.92 -43.51
N TYR A 469 -0.28 13.89 -44.35
CA TYR A 469 0.56 15.05 -44.61
C TYR A 469 -0.29 16.32 -44.67
N ASP A 470 0.31 17.44 -44.26
CA ASP A 470 -0.39 18.72 -44.25
C ASP A 470 -0.83 19.10 -45.67
N GLY A 471 -2.13 19.40 -45.81
CA GLY A 471 -2.74 19.71 -47.09
C GLY A 471 -3.19 18.50 -47.92
N MET A 472 -3.20 17.28 -47.37
CA MET A 472 -3.74 16.08 -48.03
C MET A 472 -5.15 16.36 -48.60
N PRO A 473 -5.40 16.14 -49.90
CA PRO A 473 -6.69 16.43 -50.52
C PRO A 473 -7.84 15.65 -49.85
N ALA A 474 -9.00 16.31 -49.68
CA ALA A 474 -10.20 15.71 -49.07
C ALA A 474 -10.58 14.36 -49.72
N ILE A 475 -10.52 14.28 -51.05
CA ILE A 475 -10.83 13.02 -51.77
C ILE A 475 -9.83 11.89 -51.47
N GLU A 476 -8.58 12.22 -51.16
CA GLU A 476 -7.54 11.25 -50.80
C GLU A 476 -7.77 10.77 -49.37
N GLN A 477 -8.06 11.69 -48.45
CA GLN A 477 -8.43 11.37 -47.07
C GLN A 477 -9.68 10.48 -47.00
N SER A 478 -10.71 10.79 -47.79
CA SER A 478 -11.96 10.01 -47.88
C SER A 478 -11.71 8.58 -48.36
N ARG A 479 -10.77 8.38 -49.27
CA ARG A 479 -10.50 7.07 -49.89
C ARG A 479 -9.41 6.27 -49.18
N ALA A 480 -8.75 6.86 -48.19
CA ALA A 480 -7.69 6.20 -47.45
C ALA A 480 -8.26 5.07 -46.60
N HIS A 481 -7.60 3.92 -46.69
CA HIS A 481 -7.90 2.72 -45.93
C HIS A 481 -6.60 2.02 -45.60
N LEU A 482 -6.51 1.54 -44.36
CA LEU A 482 -5.36 0.75 -43.91
C LEU A 482 -5.23 -0.50 -44.78
N SER A 483 -4.00 -0.82 -45.20
CA SER A 483 -3.69 -2.16 -45.72
C SER A 483 -3.93 -3.23 -44.67
N ASP A 484 -4.05 -4.50 -45.06
CA ASP A 484 -4.27 -5.60 -44.11
C ASP A 484 -3.21 -5.65 -43.00
N ASP A 485 -1.93 -5.40 -43.34
CA ASP A 485 -0.83 -5.36 -42.37
C ASP A 485 -0.95 -4.17 -41.41
N GLN A 486 -1.26 -2.98 -41.93
CA GLN A 486 -1.49 -1.79 -41.10
C GLN A 486 -2.73 -1.94 -40.21
N TYR A 487 -3.81 -2.55 -40.74
CA TYR A 487 -5.03 -2.80 -39.98
C TYR A 487 -4.78 -3.79 -38.85
N ASN A 488 -4.06 -4.89 -39.10
CA ASN A 488 -3.69 -5.86 -38.07
C ASN A 488 -2.80 -5.24 -36.98
N LEU A 489 -1.82 -4.42 -37.37
CA LEU A 489 -0.97 -3.67 -36.43
C LEU A 489 -1.81 -2.66 -35.61
N GLY A 490 -2.67 -1.91 -36.28
CA GLY A 490 -3.59 -0.95 -35.67
C GLY A 490 -4.53 -1.60 -34.67
N MET A 491 -5.10 -2.77 -34.99
CA MET A 491 -5.93 -3.54 -34.08
C MET A 491 -5.15 -4.03 -32.84
N ALA A 492 -3.95 -4.58 -33.02
CA ALA A 492 -3.15 -5.06 -31.90
C ALA A 492 -2.84 -3.93 -30.90
N ARG A 493 -2.47 -2.76 -31.43
CA ARG A 493 -2.27 -1.54 -30.62
C ARG A 493 -3.57 -0.98 -30.05
N LEU A 494 -4.67 -1.01 -30.79
CA LEU A 494 -5.99 -0.58 -30.31
C LEU A 494 -6.43 -1.42 -29.11
N PHE A 495 -6.20 -2.73 -29.12
CA PHE A 495 -6.50 -3.57 -27.97
C PHE A 495 -5.63 -3.26 -26.75
N MET A 496 -4.34 -2.93 -26.94
CA MET A 496 -3.51 -2.44 -25.84
C MET A 496 -4.01 -1.09 -25.33
N ALA A 497 -4.39 -0.17 -26.22
CA ALA A 497 -4.92 1.14 -25.85
C ALA A 497 -6.24 1.02 -25.08
N ALA A 498 -7.19 0.23 -25.57
CA ALA A 498 -8.47 -0.03 -24.92
C ALA A 498 -8.29 -0.75 -23.58
N LEU A 499 -7.39 -1.73 -23.50
CA LEU A 499 -7.08 -2.40 -22.24
C LEU A 499 -6.56 -1.39 -21.21
N TRP A 500 -5.60 -0.54 -21.60
CA TRP A 500 -5.07 0.51 -20.73
C TRP A 500 -6.17 1.49 -20.31
N GLN A 501 -7.00 1.94 -21.24
CA GLN A 501 -8.12 2.83 -20.99
C GLN A 501 -9.07 2.23 -19.94
N MET A 502 -9.36 0.93 -20.01
CA MET A 502 -10.28 0.24 -19.10
C MET A 502 -9.66 -0.11 -17.74
N THR A 503 -8.33 -0.13 -17.61
CA THR A 503 -7.65 -0.53 -16.36
C THR A 503 -6.91 0.60 -15.66
N TYR A 504 -6.82 1.79 -16.26
CA TYR A 504 -6.24 2.97 -15.62
C TYR A 504 -7.29 3.78 -14.82
N PRO A 505 -6.91 4.54 -13.76
CA PRO A 505 -7.81 5.47 -13.08
C PRO A 505 -8.39 6.53 -14.03
N GLY A 506 -9.63 6.96 -13.77
CA GLY A 506 -10.41 7.83 -14.65
C GLY A 506 -11.55 7.09 -15.34
N VAL A 507 -12.42 7.83 -16.03
CA VAL A 507 -13.62 7.34 -16.72
C VAL A 507 -13.29 7.03 -18.17
N PRO A 508 -13.30 5.75 -18.61
CA PRO A 508 -13.06 5.40 -20.00
C PRO A 508 -14.16 6.01 -20.89
N CYS A 509 -13.77 6.77 -21.92
CA CYS A 509 -14.69 7.29 -22.92
C CYS A 509 -14.44 6.65 -24.29
N ILE A 510 -15.43 5.91 -24.77
CA ILE A 510 -15.41 5.29 -26.10
C ILE A 510 -16.09 6.24 -27.08
N TYR A 511 -15.40 6.64 -28.14
CA TYR A 511 -16.00 7.40 -29.23
C TYR A 511 -16.69 6.45 -30.21
N TYR A 512 -17.96 6.72 -30.54
CA TYR A 512 -18.80 5.78 -31.30
C TYR A 512 -18.09 5.25 -32.54
N GLY A 513 -17.95 3.93 -32.65
CA GLY A 513 -17.28 3.29 -33.78
C GLY A 513 -15.86 2.80 -33.48
N ASP A 514 -15.20 3.30 -32.44
CA ASP A 514 -13.87 2.81 -32.05
C ASP A 514 -13.94 1.34 -31.58
N GLU A 515 -15.07 0.93 -30.98
CA GLU A 515 -15.34 -0.44 -30.54
C GLU A 515 -15.64 -1.41 -31.69
N ILE A 516 -15.77 -0.91 -32.91
CA ILE A 516 -15.88 -1.69 -34.15
C ILE A 516 -14.78 -1.31 -35.16
N ALA A 517 -13.70 -0.68 -34.69
CA ALA A 517 -12.53 -0.25 -35.47
C ALA A 517 -12.86 0.62 -36.70
N MET A 518 -13.78 1.57 -36.56
CA MET A 518 -14.04 2.56 -37.62
C MET A 518 -12.79 3.39 -37.93
N GLN A 519 -12.51 3.53 -39.23
CA GLN A 519 -11.37 4.27 -39.76
C GLN A 519 -11.77 5.67 -40.21
N GLY A 520 -10.85 6.63 -40.09
CA GLY A 520 -11.05 8.00 -40.55
C GLY A 520 -9.93 8.93 -40.09
N PHE A 521 -9.54 9.86 -40.96
CA PHE A 521 -8.67 10.98 -40.61
C PHE A 521 -9.43 12.05 -39.80
N LYS A 522 -8.96 13.29 -39.83
CA LYS A 522 -9.58 14.43 -39.14
C LYS A 522 -10.97 14.75 -39.71
N ASP A 523 -11.62 15.71 -39.05
CA ASP A 523 -12.91 16.26 -39.47
C ASP A 523 -12.94 16.57 -40.98
N PRO A 524 -13.94 16.06 -41.74
CA PRO A 524 -15.14 15.36 -41.27
C PRO A 524 -15.09 13.83 -41.28
N TYR A 525 -13.95 13.22 -41.64
CA TYR A 525 -13.85 11.76 -41.82
C TYR A 525 -13.84 10.96 -40.51
N ASN A 526 -13.47 11.57 -39.38
CA ASN A 526 -13.68 10.99 -38.05
C ASN A 526 -15.16 10.93 -37.63
N ARG A 527 -16.06 11.60 -38.36
CA ARG A 527 -17.52 11.67 -38.10
C ARG A 527 -18.34 10.87 -39.14
N ARG A 528 -17.79 9.76 -39.63
CA ARG A 528 -18.50 8.83 -40.52
C ARG A 528 -19.72 8.20 -39.82
N PRO A 529 -20.81 7.89 -40.55
CA PRO A 529 -21.94 7.17 -40.00
C PRO A 529 -21.54 5.83 -39.39
N TYR A 530 -22.14 5.46 -38.26
CA TYR A 530 -21.84 4.21 -37.57
C TYR A 530 -22.17 3.01 -38.46
N ASN A 531 -21.23 2.08 -38.58
CA ASN A 531 -21.38 0.92 -39.46
C ASN A 531 -22.13 -0.23 -38.78
N TRP A 532 -23.46 -0.10 -38.66
CA TRP A 532 -24.33 -1.11 -38.04
C TRP A 532 -24.34 -2.46 -38.77
N ALA A 533 -24.10 -2.48 -40.08
CA ALA A 533 -24.22 -3.68 -40.91
C ALA A 533 -22.92 -4.51 -40.94
N ASN A 534 -21.76 -3.85 -40.98
CA ASN A 534 -20.47 -4.48 -41.24
C ASN A 534 -19.39 -4.12 -40.21
N GLY A 535 -19.77 -3.61 -39.03
CA GLY A 535 -18.81 -3.32 -37.96
C GLY A 535 -18.04 -4.56 -37.49
N ASP A 536 -16.78 -4.39 -37.10
CA ASP A 536 -15.92 -5.49 -36.65
C ASP A 536 -16.41 -6.09 -35.33
N THR A 537 -17.13 -7.21 -35.44
CA THR A 537 -17.67 -7.92 -34.28
C THR A 537 -16.60 -8.56 -33.39
N TYR A 538 -15.41 -8.85 -33.92
CA TYR A 538 -14.31 -9.38 -33.14
C TYR A 538 -13.77 -8.29 -32.20
N VAL A 539 -13.51 -7.09 -32.73
CA VAL A 539 -13.11 -5.92 -31.93
C VAL A 539 -14.16 -5.62 -30.86
N ARG A 540 -15.45 -5.61 -31.25
CA ARG A 540 -16.55 -5.38 -30.31
C ARG A 540 -16.55 -6.37 -29.15
N SER A 541 -16.38 -7.67 -29.43
CA SER A 541 -16.34 -8.71 -28.40
C SER A 541 -15.15 -8.56 -27.44
N ARG A 542 -14.08 -7.87 -27.85
CA ARG A 542 -12.94 -7.56 -26.97
C ARG A 542 -13.28 -6.39 -26.05
N TYR A 543 -13.88 -5.32 -26.58
CA TYR A 543 -14.38 -4.21 -25.78
C TYR A 543 -15.43 -4.67 -24.76
N GLU A 544 -16.44 -5.45 -25.16
CA GLU A 544 -17.45 -6.03 -24.26
C GLU A 544 -16.81 -6.77 -23.07
N ARG A 545 -15.76 -7.57 -23.33
CA ARG A 545 -15.04 -8.29 -22.28
C ARG A 545 -14.26 -7.35 -21.35
N MET A 546 -13.55 -6.37 -21.89
CA MET A 546 -12.78 -5.42 -21.09
C MET A 546 -13.68 -4.54 -20.22
N ILE A 547 -14.78 -4.05 -20.78
CA ILE A 547 -15.77 -3.23 -20.06
C ILE A 547 -16.43 -4.06 -18.95
N ARG A 548 -16.82 -5.31 -19.24
CA ARG A 548 -17.40 -6.21 -18.23
C ARG A 548 -16.45 -6.41 -17.06
N VAL A 549 -15.18 -6.74 -17.31
CA VAL A 549 -14.18 -6.93 -16.25
C VAL A 549 -14.00 -5.64 -15.45
N ARG A 550 -13.95 -4.46 -16.07
CA ARG A 550 -13.91 -3.19 -15.33
C ARG A 550 -15.14 -3.00 -14.44
N ASN A 551 -16.33 -3.26 -14.95
CA ASN A 551 -17.59 -3.04 -14.24
C ASN A 551 -17.80 -4.00 -13.06
N GLU A 552 -17.23 -5.20 -13.13
CA GLU A 552 -17.33 -6.23 -12.07
C GLU A 552 -16.30 -6.04 -10.94
N HIS A 553 -15.28 -5.20 -11.12
CA HIS A 553 -14.12 -5.10 -10.23
C HIS A 553 -13.81 -3.65 -9.82
N THR A 554 -14.11 -3.32 -8.56
CA THR A 554 -13.84 -2.00 -7.95
C THR A 554 -12.37 -1.61 -8.04
N ALA A 555 -11.44 -2.57 -7.99
CA ALA A 555 -10.01 -2.26 -8.12
C ALA A 555 -9.66 -1.54 -9.43
N LEU A 556 -10.37 -1.86 -10.52
CA LEU A 556 -10.16 -1.21 -11.82
C LEU A 556 -10.83 0.16 -11.93
N GLN A 557 -11.79 0.46 -11.06
CA GLN A 557 -12.51 1.74 -11.00
C GLN A 557 -11.80 2.69 -10.01
N THR A 558 -11.89 2.41 -8.70
CA THR A 558 -11.42 3.25 -7.60
C THR A 558 -10.32 2.59 -6.75
N GLY A 559 -9.77 1.46 -7.19
CA GLY A 559 -8.60 0.83 -6.54
C GLY A 559 -7.32 1.63 -6.71
N GLU A 560 -6.37 1.37 -5.81
CA GLU A 560 -5.05 2.00 -5.79
C GLU A 560 -4.27 1.71 -7.07
N LEU A 561 -3.58 2.72 -7.60
CA LEU A 561 -2.68 2.59 -8.76
C LEU A 561 -1.23 2.47 -8.26
N LEU A 562 -0.57 1.37 -8.60
CA LEU A 562 0.81 1.10 -8.21
C LEU A 562 1.67 0.77 -9.45
N PRO A 563 2.57 1.68 -9.88
CA PRO A 563 3.54 1.37 -10.93
C PRO A 563 4.46 0.22 -10.51
N LEU A 564 4.68 -0.75 -11.40
CA LEU A 564 5.50 -1.94 -11.11
C LEU A 564 6.77 -2.00 -11.94
N TYR A 565 6.69 -1.65 -13.23
CA TYR A 565 7.78 -1.78 -14.19
C TYR A 565 7.60 -0.80 -15.35
N ALA A 566 8.68 -0.16 -15.79
CA ALA A 566 8.67 0.71 -16.95
C ALA A 566 10.09 0.84 -17.52
N GLU A 567 10.43 -0.02 -18.48
CA GLU A 567 11.73 0.02 -19.18
C GLU A 567 11.51 -0.29 -20.68
N ASP A 568 12.16 0.48 -21.55
CA ASP A 568 12.13 0.35 -23.02
C ASP A 568 10.72 0.21 -23.64
N ASP A 569 10.34 -1.02 -23.99
CA ASP A 569 9.10 -1.40 -24.67
C ASP A 569 8.03 -1.97 -23.72
N VAL A 570 8.33 -2.12 -22.42
CA VAL A 570 7.45 -2.80 -21.47
C VAL A 570 7.06 -1.90 -20.32
N MET A 571 5.75 -1.82 -20.08
CA MET A 571 5.18 -1.08 -18.96
C MET A 571 4.17 -1.94 -18.20
N ALA A 572 4.20 -1.85 -16.87
CA ALA A 572 3.35 -2.60 -15.97
C ALA A 572 2.90 -1.75 -14.77
N PHE A 573 1.62 -1.85 -14.42
CA PHE A 573 1.07 -1.28 -13.21
C PHE A 573 0.02 -2.20 -12.59
N ALA A 574 -0.11 -2.16 -11.27
CA ALA A 574 -1.16 -2.84 -10.53
C ALA A 574 -2.34 -1.89 -10.21
N ARG A 575 -3.52 -2.49 -10.17
CA ARG A 575 -4.74 -1.92 -9.62
C ARG A 575 -5.23 -2.82 -8.50
N LEU A 576 -5.33 -2.31 -7.28
CA LEU A 576 -5.67 -3.17 -6.14
C LEU A 576 -6.54 -2.48 -5.09
N VAL A 577 -7.39 -3.30 -4.47
CA VAL A 577 -8.08 -3.01 -3.21
C VAL A 577 -7.43 -3.89 -2.16
N ARG A 578 -7.03 -3.29 -1.03
CA ARG A 578 -6.43 -3.97 0.11
C ARG A 578 -7.00 -3.40 1.41
N GLY A 579 -7.25 -4.27 2.40
CA GLY A 579 -7.79 -3.85 3.68
C GLY A 579 -9.29 -3.54 3.66
N GLY A 580 -10.02 -4.05 2.65
CA GLY A 580 -11.47 -3.97 2.52
C GLY A 580 -11.99 -2.59 2.10
N ARG A 581 -11.13 -1.71 1.58
CA ARG A 581 -11.50 -0.33 1.19
C ARG A 581 -10.77 0.16 -0.06
N ASP A 582 -11.42 1.01 -0.85
CA ASP A 582 -10.82 1.68 -2.00
C ASP A 582 -9.97 2.92 -1.61
N VAL A 583 -9.50 3.72 -2.57
CA VAL A 583 -8.66 4.91 -2.30
C VAL A 583 -9.40 6.11 -1.70
N PHE A 584 -10.73 6.09 -1.73
CA PHE A 584 -11.61 7.09 -1.12
C PHE A 584 -12.10 6.66 0.27
N GLY A 585 -11.82 5.41 0.64
CA GLY A 585 -12.18 4.84 1.93
C GLY A 585 -13.50 4.09 1.92
N GLU A 586 -14.13 3.89 0.76
CA GLU A 586 -15.38 3.16 0.63
C GLU A 586 -15.17 1.64 0.74
N PRO A 587 -16.09 0.88 1.36
CA PRO A 587 -15.97 -0.58 1.46
C PRO A 587 -15.87 -1.25 0.09
N ALA A 588 -14.84 -2.07 -0.11
CA ALA A 588 -14.62 -2.80 -1.35
C ALA A 588 -13.96 -4.16 -1.07
N LYS A 589 -14.17 -5.14 -1.94
CA LYS A 589 -13.55 -6.46 -1.82
C LYS A 589 -12.06 -6.36 -2.16
N ASP A 590 -11.22 -7.00 -1.35
CA ASP A 590 -9.80 -7.13 -1.68
C ASP A 590 -9.62 -7.94 -2.96
N GLU A 591 -8.96 -7.32 -3.93
CA GLU A 591 -8.68 -7.88 -5.24
C GLU A 591 -7.50 -7.13 -5.87
N CYS A 592 -6.76 -7.82 -6.74
CA CYS A 592 -5.56 -7.28 -7.35
C CYS A 592 -5.47 -7.67 -8.83
N PHE A 593 -5.18 -6.69 -9.66
CA PHE A 593 -4.96 -6.83 -11.09
C PHE A 593 -3.62 -6.22 -11.49
N ILE A 594 -2.91 -6.84 -12.42
CA ILE A 594 -1.72 -6.28 -13.06
C ILE A 594 -1.99 -6.10 -14.55
N SER A 595 -1.89 -4.86 -15.02
CA SER A 595 -1.86 -4.56 -16.45
C SER A 595 -0.40 -4.54 -16.92
N LEU A 596 -0.08 -5.32 -17.94
CA LEU A 596 1.28 -5.44 -18.50
C LEU A 596 1.21 -5.32 -20.02
N PHE A 597 2.04 -4.47 -20.61
CA PHE A 597 2.02 -4.17 -22.05
C PHE A 597 3.41 -4.32 -22.65
N ASN A 598 3.51 -4.97 -23.81
CA ASN A 598 4.72 -5.03 -24.62
C ASN A 598 4.45 -4.43 -26.00
N ARG A 599 4.99 -3.24 -26.25
CA ARG A 599 4.84 -2.55 -27.55
C ARG A 599 5.84 -3.03 -28.61
N SER A 600 6.78 -3.91 -28.26
CA SER A 600 7.76 -4.40 -29.23
C SER A 600 7.05 -5.06 -30.41
N LEU A 601 7.50 -4.76 -31.63
CA LEU A 601 6.97 -5.36 -32.85
C LEU A 601 7.44 -6.80 -33.07
N LYS A 602 8.51 -7.22 -32.38
CA LYS A 602 9.24 -8.46 -32.71
C LYS A 602 9.69 -9.28 -31.50
N GLU A 603 9.96 -8.64 -30.36
CA GLU A 603 10.59 -9.31 -29.23
C GLU A 603 9.59 -9.67 -28.14
N THR A 604 9.56 -10.96 -27.78
CA THR A 604 9.02 -11.37 -26.48
C THR A 604 9.93 -10.81 -25.40
N LYS A 605 9.35 -10.24 -24.35
CA LYS A 605 10.08 -9.69 -23.21
C LYS A 605 9.75 -10.50 -21.97
N THR A 606 10.76 -10.88 -21.21
CA THR A 606 10.60 -11.49 -19.88
C THR A 606 10.78 -10.39 -18.84
N VAL A 607 9.78 -10.19 -17.99
CA VAL A 607 9.84 -9.21 -16.90
C VAL A 607 9.59 -9.88 -15.55
N THR A 608 10.32 -9.42 -14.54
CA THR A 608 10.13 -9.85 -13.15
C THR A 608 9.57 -8.70 -12.34
N LEU A 609 8.33 -8.84 -11.88
CA LEU A 609 7.60 -7.85 -11.12
C LEU A 609 7.70 -8.17 -9.62
N GLN A 610 7.99 -7.15 -8.80
CA GLN A 610 7.96 -7.27 -7.35
C GLN A 610 6.52 -7.09 -6.85
N VAL A 611 5.94 -8.17 -6.31
CA VAL A 611 4.52 -8.24 -5.91
C VAL A 611 4.32 -8.66 -4.45
N GLY A 612 5.35 -9.12 -3.75
CA GLY A 612 5.24 -9.70 -2.40
C GLY A 612 4.62 -8.76 -1.35
N ASP A 613 4.69 -7.45 -1.55
CA ASP A 613 4.05 -6.46 -0.69
C ASP A 613 2.52 -6.40 -0.79
N PHE A 614 1.91 -7.00 -1.83
CA PHE A 614 0.45 -6.95 -2.02
C PHE A 614 -0.19 -8.24 -2.56
N ALA A 615 0.58 -9.21 -3.07
CA ALA A 615 0.04 -10.42 -3.66
C ALA A 615 0.96 -11.65 -3.51
N ASP A 616 0.33 -12.82 -3.48
CA ASP A 616 0.94 -14.15 -3.46
C ASP A 616 0.07 -15.14 -4.27
N GLY A 617 0.48 -16.39 -4.40
CA GLY A 617 -0.27 -17.43 -5.10
C GLY A 617 -0.07 -17.39 -6.61
N VAL A 618 -1.15 -17.27 -7.39
CA VAL A 618 -1.10 -17.36 -8.85
C VAL A 618 -1.80 -16.16 -9.48
N PHE A 619 -1.23 -15.61 -10.54
CA PHE A 619 -1.87 -14.65 -11.41
C PHE A 619 -2.37 -15.34 -12.69
N ALA A 620 -3.64 -15.15 -13.04
CA ALA A 620 -4.22 -15.68 -14.27
C ALA A 620 -4.64 -14.54 -15.20
N ASP A 621 -4.50 -14.71 -16.52
CA ASP A 621 -5.04 -13.73 -17.48
C ASP A 621 -6.58 -13.71 -17.39
N ALA A 622 -7.15 -12.54 -17.08
CA ALA A 622 -8.58 -12.33 -16.92
C ALA A 622 -9.39 -12.66 -18.19
N PHE A 623 -8.75 -12.63 -19.37
CA PHE A 623 -9.39 -13.00 -20.63
C PHE A 623 -9.09 -14.44 -21.07
N HIS A 624 -8.06 -15.06 -20.50
CA HIS A 624 -7.53 -16.38 -20.84
C HIS A 624 -7.05 -17.13 -19.57
N PRO A 625 -7.97 -17.61 -18.70
CA PRO A 625 -7.63 -18.12 -17.36
C PRO A 625 -6.71 -19.36 -17.32
N GLU A 626 -6.49 -20.00 -18.47
CA GLU A 626 -5.51 -21.04 -18.70
C GLU A 626 -4.06 -20.54 -18.67
N THR A 627 -3.85 -19.25 -18.99
CA THR A 627 -2.54 -18.59 -18.92
C THR A 627 -2.30 -18.14 -17.49
N ARG A 628 -1.36 -18.78 -16.79
CA ARG A 628 -1.10 -18.60 -15.36
C ARG A 628 0.38 -18.40 -15.07
N PHE A 629 0.65 -17.57 -14.06
CA PHE A 629 1.99 -17.23 -13.59
C PHE A 629 2.01 -17.34 -12.07
N THR A 630 2.93 -18.12 -11.51
CA THR A 630 3.05 -18.31 -10.07
C THR A 630 3.92 -17.22 -9.45
N VAL A 631 3.54 -16.73 -8.28
CA VAL A 631 4.39 -15.87 -7.47
C VAL A 631 5.39 -16.74 -6.73
N GLU A 632 6.68 -16.48 -6.94
CA GLU A 632 7.77 -17.19 -6.26
C GLU A 632 8.61 -16.16 -5.49
N ASN A 633 8.74 -16.34 -4.18
CA ASN A 633 9.50 -15.43 -3.31
C ASN A 633 9.10 -13.95 -3.47
N GLY A 634 7.78 -13.68 -3.59
CA GLY A 634 7.26 -12.32 -3.79
C GLY A 634 7.52 -11.72 -5.17
N GLN A 635 7.96 -12.52 -6.13
CA GLN A 635 8.25 -12.09 -7.50
C GLN A 635 7.34 -12.82 -8.49
N LEU A 636 6.88 -12.08 -9.49
CA LEU A 636 6.09 -12.61 -10.61
C LEU A 636 6.89 -12.45 -11.90
N THR A 637 7.35 -13.55 -12.49
CA THR A 637 8.05 -13.54 -13.78
C THR A 637 7.08 -13.86 -14.91
N VAL A 638 7.02 -12.97 -15.91
CA VAL A 638 6.05 -13.04 -17.01
C VAL A 638 6.76 -12.89 -18.35
N ASP A 639 6.52 -13.83 -19.26
CA ASP A 639 6.88 -13.71 -20.67
C ASP A 639 5.72 -13.07 -21.44
N ILE A 640 5.94 -11.86 -21.96
CA ILE A 640 4.93 -11.13 -22.74
C ILE A 640 5.33 -11.03 -24.21
N LEU A 641 4.46 -11.56 -25.08
CA LEU A 641 4.65 -11.59 -26.52
C LEU A 641 4.65 -10.18 -27.14
N PRO A 642 5.23 -10.00 -28.34
CA PRO A 642 5.16 -8.76 -29.10
C PRO A 642 3.72 -8.27 -29.28
N LEU A 643 3.52 -6.95 -29.26
CA LEU A 643 2.23 -6.29 -29.49
C LEU A 643 1.08 -6.87 -28.64
N LYS A 644 1.35 -7.19 -27.38
CA LYS A 644 0.40 -7.83 -26.48
C LYS A 644 0.24 -7.06 -25.17
N GLY A 645 -0.97 -7.07 -24.65
CA GLY A 645 -1.31 -6.65 -23.29
C GLY A 645 -1.89 -7.81 -22.50
N PHE A 646 -1.54 -7.92 -21.23
CA PHE A 646 -2.15 -8.84 -20.26
C PHE A 646 -2.91 -8.05 -19.19
N LEU A 647 -4.02 -8.62 -18.74
CA LEU A 647 -4.68 -8.24 -17.49
C LEU A 647 -4.63 -9.45 -16.56
N LEU A 648 -3.67 -9.47 -15.65
CA LEU A 648 -3.46 -10.59 -14.75
C LEU A 648 -4.24 -10.37 -13.46
N GLN A 649 -5.22 -11.22 -13.18
CA GLN A 649 -5.96 -11.24 -11.91
C GLN A 649 -5.26 -12.14 -10.90
N ASN A 650 -5.07 -11.64 -9.68
CA ASN A 650 -4.54 -12.45 -8.58
C ASN A 650 -5.59 -13.47 -8.12
N ILE A 651 -5.15 -14.71 -7.98
CA ILE A 651 -5.84 -15.82 -7.35
C ILE A 651 -5.00 -16.17 -6.10
N PRO A 652 -5.44 -15.72 -4.91
CA PRO A 652 -4.75 -16.03 -3.67
C PRO A 652 -4.59 -17.54 -3.47
N PRO A 653 -3.51 -17.98 -2.80
CA PRO A 653 -3.30 -19.40 -2.53
C PRO A 653 -4.39 -19.97 -1.61
N GLU A 654 -4.71 -21.26 -1.77
CA GLU A 654 -5.49 -21.98 -0.76
C GLU A 654 -4.64 -22.20 0.50
N HIS A 655 -5.25 -22.06 1.68
CA HIS A 655 -4.58 -22.32 2.95
C HIS A 655 -4.54 -23.84 3.23
N HIS A 656 -3.33 -24.38 3.33
CA HIS A 656 -3.03 -25.76 3.73
C HIS A 656 -2.96 -25.93 5.25
N TYR A 657 -2.68 -24.85 5.99
CA TYR A 657 -2.55 -24.86 7.44
C TYR A 657 -3.72 -24.10 8.09
N LYS A 658 -4.06 -24.49 9.33
CA LYS A 658 -4.97 -23.69 10.15
C LYS A 658 -4.30 -22.35 10.47
N HIS A 659 -4.97 -21.26 10.14
CA HIS A 659 -4.53 -19.91 10.49
C HIS A 659 -4.96 -19.57 11.91
N GLU A 660 -4.01 -19.12 12.73
CA GLU A 660 -4.23 -18.83 14.15
C GLU A 660 -3.53 -17.53 14.55
N ALA A 661 -3.85 -17.01 15.73
CA ALA A 661 -3.19 -15.86 16.32
C ALA A 661 -2.76 -16.14 17.78
N GLY A 662 -1.74 -15.42 18.25
CA GLY A 662 -1.21 -15.54 19.59
C GLY A 662 -0.53 -14.27 20.10
N VAL A 663 -0.14 -14.32 21.38
CA VAL A 663 0.53 -13.20 22.06
C VAL A 663 1.82 -13.68 22.71
N LEU A 664 2.90 -12.92 22.53
CA LEU A 664 4.17 -13.11 23.23
C LEU A 664 4.15 -12.28 24.52
N LEU A 665 4.21 -12.97 25.67
CA LEU A 665 4.32 -12.36 26.98
C LEU A 665 4.98 -13.35 27.96
N HIS A 666 6.19 -13.07 28.42
CA HIS A 666 6.81 -13.93 29.43
C HIS A 666 6.12 -13.75 30.80
N PRO A 667 5.94 -14.81 31.62
CA PRO A 667 5.27 -14.69 32.91
C PRO A 667 5.89 -13.68 33.87
N THR A 668 7.20 -13.41 33.77
CA THR A 668 7.86 -12.37 34.59
C THR A 668 7.31 -10.96 34.34
N SER A 669 6.73 -10.73 33.16
CA SER A 669 6.17 -9.45 32.74
C SER A 669 4.71 -9.27 33.18
N LEU A 670 4.10 -10.28 33.81
CA LEU A 670 2.79 -10.12 34.45
C LEU A 670 2.89 -9.24 35.70
N PRO A 671 1.84 -8.44 36.01
CA PRO A 671 1.83 -7.66 37.24
C PRO A 671 1.91 -8.59 38.46
N SER A 672 2.79 -8.28 39.42
CA SER A 672 2.84 -9.00 40.70
C SER A 672 3.25 -8.06 41.83
N LYS A 673 2.60 -8.24 42.99
CA LYS A 673 2.98 -7.55 44.24
C LYS A 673 4.28 -8.08 44.84
N TYR A 674 4.84 -9.17 44.29
CA TYR A 674 6.05 -9.84 44.78
C TYR A 674 7.32 -9.50 43.97
N GLY A 675 7.25 -8.51 43.07
CA GLY A 675 8.38 -7.90 42.35
C GLY A 675 8.74 -8.48 41.00
N VAL A 676 8.34 -9.72 40.73
CA VAL A 676 8.42 -10.36 39.42
C VAL A 676 7.10 -11.10 39.20
N GLY A 677 6.57 -11.05 37.98
CA GLY A 677 5.39 -11.82 37.60
C GLY A 677 5.55 -13.32 37.88
N ASP A 678 4.43 -13.99 38.14
CA ASP A 678 4.40 -15.38 38.59
C ASP A 678 3.15 -16.13 38.09
N PHE A 679 3.02 -17.41 38.45
CA PHE A 679 1.89 -18.25 38.06
C PHE A 679 0.61 -17.99 38.88
N GLY A 680 0.51 -16.84 39.54
CA GLY A 680 -0.65 -16.45 40.32
C GLY A 680 -1.82 -15.97 39.45
N LYS A 681 -2.80 -15.33 40.10
CA LYS A 681 -4.07 -14.87 39.49
C LYS A 681 -3.93 -14.12 38.15
N GLU A 682 -2.87 -13.32 37.97
CA GLU A 682 -2.73 -12.50 36.76
C GLU A 682 -2.39 -13.36 35.53
N ALA A 683 -1.75 -14.51 35.71
CA ALA A 683 -1.52 -15.47 34.61
C ALA A 683 -2.84 -16.10 34.13
N TYR A 684 -3.71 -16.51 35.04
CA TYR A 684 -5.04 -17.03 34.71
C TYR A 684 -5.93 -15.97 34.04
N ARG A 685 -5.87 -14.72 34.53
CA ARG A 685 -6.57 -13.58 33.90
C ARG A 685 -6.06 -13.31 32.49
N PHE A 686 -4.75 -13.49 32.25
CA PHE A 686 -4.17 -13.35 30.93
C PHE A 686 -4.67 -14.45 29.97
N VAL A 687 -4.74 -15.71 30.43
CA VAL A 687 -5.36 -16.81 29.66
C VAL A 687 -6.82 -16.50 29.31
N ASP A 688 -7.60 -16.01 30.26
CA ASP A 688 -9.00 -15.61 30.01
C ASP A 688 -9.10 -14.46 28.99
N PHE A 689 -8.17 -13.51 29.04
CA PHE A 689 -8.08 -12.45 28.05
C PHE A 689 -7.79 -13.00 26.65
N LEU A 690 -6.82 -13.92 26.51
CA LEU A 690 -6.48 -14.54 25.22
C LEU A 690 -7.69 -15.26 24.61
N ALA A 691 -8.38 -16.08 25.41
CA ALA A 691 -9.58 -16.78 24.97
C ALA A 691 -10.69 -15.81 24.53
N LYS A 692 -10.93 -14.75 25.32
CA LYS A 692 -11.90 -13.70 24.97
C LYS A 692 -11.51 -12.95 23.69
N ALA A 693 -10.22 -12.76 23.45
CA ALA A 693 -9.68 -12.07 22.28
C ALA A 693 -9.55 -12.96 21.03
N GLY A 694 -10.01 -14.21 21.07
CA GLY A 694 -9.92 -15.15 19.93
C GLY A 694 -8.49 -15.57 19.59
N GLN A 695 -7.59 -15.52 20.58
CA GLN A 695 -6.20 -15.98 20.43
C GLN A 695 -6.12 -17.46 20.82
N HIS A 696 -5.24 -18.22 20.17
CA HIS A 696 -5.09 -19.67 20.39
C HIS A 696 -3.70 -20.06 20.90
N VAL A 697 -2.75 -19.12 20.92
CA VAL A 697 -1.37 -19.37 21.35
C VAL A 697 -0.88 -18.32 22.34
N TRP A 698 -0.31 -18.77 23.46
CA TRP A 698 0.49 -17.96 24.36
C TRP A 698 1.96 -18.33 24.20
N GLN A 699 2.77 -17.43 23.65
CA GLN A 699 4.21 -17.64 23.56
C GLN A 699 4.93 -17.08 24.79
N ILE A 700 5.88 -17.87 25.29
CA ILE A 700 6.74 -17.55 26.42
C ILE A 700 8.21 -17.75 26.04
N LEU A 701 9.09 -17.04 26.74
CA LEU A 701 10.54 -17.31 26.74
C LEU A 701 10.86 -18.52 27.63
N PRO A 702 12.11 -19.04 27.62
CA PRO A 702 12.49 -20.19 28.44
C PRO A 702 12.17 -19.98 29.93
N LEU A 703 11.62 -21.00 30.59
CA LEU A 703 11.20 -20.93 32.00
C LEU A 703 12.30 -21.36 32.99
N GLY A 704 13.53 -21.51 32.51
CA GLY A 704 14.67 -21.94 33.34
C GLY A 704 15.06 -20.93 34.41
N PRO A 705 15.71 -21.36 35.51
CA PRO A 705 16.30 -20.44 36.47
C PRO A 705 17.24 -19.44 35.79
N VAL A 706 17.31 -18.22 36.31
CA VAL A 706 18.13 -17.14 35.72
C VAL A 706 19.29 -16.74 36.61
N GLY A 707 20.41 -16.36 35.98
CA GLY A 707 21.62 -15.86 36.65
C GLY A 707 21.63 -14.33 36.86
N TYR A 708 22.83 -13.77 36.99
CA TYR A 708 23.03 -12.33 37.26
C TYR A 708 22.51 -11.39 36.15
N SER A 709 22.53 -11.83 34.89
CA SER A 709 21.99 -11.08 33.75
C SER A 709 20.47 -11.19 33.61
N TYR A 710 19.81 -12.01 34.44
CA TYR A 710 18.39 -12.36 34.36
C TYR A 710 17.94 -12.97 33.02
N SER A 711 18.89 -13.35 32.15
CA SER A 711 18.57 -13.90 30.84
C SER A 711 17.99 -15.31 30.95
N PRO A 712 16.80 -15.55 30.37
CA PRO A 712 16.22 -16.90 30.31
C PRO A 712 16.99 -17.83 29.36
N TYR A 713 17.86 -17.27 28.49
CA TYR A 713 18.70 -18.03 27.56
C TYR A 713 20.01 -18.53 28.19
N GLN A 714 20.30 -18.15 29.44
CA GLN A 714 21.51 -18.57 30.16
C GLN A 714 21.15 -19.27 31.49
N SER A 715 20.38 -20.35 31.38
CA SER A 715 19.92 -21.13 32.53
C SER A 715 21.00 -22.09 33.06
N PRO A 716 21.13 -22.28 34.39
CA PRO A 716 21.98 -23.31 34.99
C PRO A 716 21.42 -24.73 34.81
N SER A 717 20.23 -24.88 34.22
CA SER A 717 19.70 -26.19 33.80
C SER A 717 18.78 -26.09 32.59
N ALA A 718 18.85 -27.07 31.70
CA ALA A 718 17.93 -27.27 30.58
C ALA A 718 16.55 -27.83 30.99
N PHE A 719 16.41 -28.32 32.23
CA PHE A 719 15.24 -29.06 32.71
C PHE A 719 14.51 -28.38 33.87
N ALA A 720 15.24 -27.66 34.72
CA ALA A 720 14.68 -27.00 35.90
C ALA A 720 13.79 -25.80 35.53
N GLY A 721 12.84 -25.47 36.40
CA GLY A 721 12.01 -24.28 36.33
C GLY A 721 12.48 -23.18 37.28
N ASN A 722 12.20 -21.93 36.93
CA ASN A 722 12.59 -20.74 37.69
C ASN A 722 11.76 -20.59 38.99
N PRO A 723 12.36 -20.71 40.18
CA PRO A 723 11.63 -20.56 41.45
C PRO A 723 11.02 -19.17 41.65
N LEU A 724 11.47 -18.15 40.91
CA LEU A 724 10.90 -16.80 40.98
C LEU A 724 9.47 -16.73 40.41
N LEU A 725 9.08 -17.69 39.57
CA LEU A 725 7.74 -17.75 38.98
C LEU A 725 6.71 -18.43 39.90
N ILE A 726 7.13 -18.95 41.05
CA ILE A 726 6.23 -19.57 42.02
C ILE A 726 5.32 -18.51 42.63
N ASP A 727 4.02 -18.76 42.60
CA ASP A 727 3.00 -17.99 43.29
C ASP A 727 3.05 -18.24 44.81
N ILE A 728 3.25 -17.16 45.56
CA ILE A 728 3.31 -17.18 47.01
C ILE A 728 1.91 -17.20 47.63
N ASP A 729 0.88 -16.64 46.98
CA ASP A 729 -0.49 -16.66 47.50
C ASP A 729 -1.03 -18.10 47.55
N ALA A 730 -0.76 -18.93 46.53
CA ALA A 730 -1.08 -20.36 46.55
C ALA A 730 -0.43 -21.14 47.72
N LEU A 731 0.77 -20.74 48.17
CA LEU A 731 1.42 -21.34 49.35
C LEU A 731 0.72 -20.93 50.65
N ILE A 732 0.15 -19.72 50.69
CA ILE A 732 -0.66 -19.25 51.81
C ILE A 732 -1.99 -20.00 51.87
N GLU A 733 -2.63 -20.20 50.73
CA GLU A 733 -3.90 -20.93 50.63
C GLU A 733 -3.78 -22.39 51.08
N ARG A 734 -2.64 -23.03 50.78
CA ARG A 734 -2.32 -24.37 51.30
C ARG A 734 -1.94 -24.42 52.78
N GLY A 735 -1.75 -23.27 53.42
CA GLY A 735 -1.35 -23.18 54.84
C GLY A 735 0.13 -23.49 55.09
N TRP A 736 0.97 -23.55 54.05
CA TRP A 736 2.43 -23.72 54.22
C TRP A 736 3.14 -22.40 54.54
N LEU A 737 2.49 -21.26 54.32
CA LEU A 737 2.98 -19.94 54.66
C LEU A 737 1.85 -19.09 55.24
N SER A 738 2.12 -18.25 56.24
CA SER A 738 1.09 -17.31 56.73
C SER A 738 1.15 -15.96 56.00
N LYS A 739 0.03 -15.22 55.95
CA LYS A 739 -0.02 -13.85 55.38
C LYS A 739 1.01 -12.90 56.00
N GLN A 740 1.29 -13.06 57.30
CA GLN A 740 2.27 -12.25 58.01
C GLN A 740 3.71 -12.56 57.57
N GLU A 741 3.99 -13.82 57.24
CA GLU A 741 5.31 -14.26 56.77
C GLU A 741 5.57 -13.88 55.31
N ALA A 742 4.51 -13.82 54.50
CA ALA A 742 4.51 -13.34 53.13
C ALA A 742 4.31 -11.82 53.00
N LYS A 743 4.48 -11.06 54.10
CA LYS A 743 4.31 -9.61 54.06
C LYS A 743 5.47 -8.96 53.30
N VAL A 744 5.13 -8.31 52.20
CA VAL A 744 6.03 -7.46 51.42
C VAL A 744 6.39 -6.20 52.21
N THR A 745 7.68 -5.83 52.22
CA THR A 745 8.21 -4.70 53.00
C THR A 745 8.80 -3.58 52.13
N TYR A 746 8.70 -3.71 50.82
CA TYR A 746 9.18 -2.75 49.82
C TYR A 746 8.00 -2.06 49.13
N ALA A 747 8.27 -0.94 48.46
CA ALA A 747 7.24 -0.10 47.82
C ALA A 747 6.54 -0.82 46.66
N ASP A 748 5.33 -0.36 46.31
CA ASP A 748 4.62 -0.86 45.12
C ASP A 748 5.47 -0.64 43.87
N PHE A 749 5.55 -1.67 43.02
CA PHE A 749 6.37 -1.66 41.82
C PHE A 749 5.78 -0.83 40.68
N ASP A 750 6.66 -0.16 39.94
CA ASP A 750 6.38 0.44 38.64
C ASP A 750 6.44 -0.63 37.52
N SER A 751 6.49 -0.23 36.25
CA SER A 751 6.62 -1.07 35.05
C SER A 751 8.01 -1.74 34.87
N SER A 752 8.69 -2.09 35.97
CA SER A 752 9.99 -2.77 35.94
C SER A 752 10.11 -3.82 37.04
N ALA A 753 10.51 -5.03 36.66
CA ALA A 753 10.71 -6.17 37.54
C ALA A 753 12.02 -6.06 38.34
N ASP A 754 11.93 -6.28 39.65
CA ASP A 754 13.09 -6.30 40.55
C ASP A 754 13.41 -7.75 40.95
N PHE A 755 14.19 -8.40 40.08
CA PHE A 755 14.63 -9.79 40.26
C PHE A 755 15.41 -10.01 41.56
N GLU A 756 16.20 -9.04 42.01
CA GLU A 756 17.02 -9.17 43.21
C GLU A 756 16.15 -9.17 44.47
N GLN A 757 15.27 -8.18 44.57
CA GLN A 757 14.35 -8.08 45.69
C GLN A 757 13.35 -9.24 45.72
N ALA A 758 12.82 -9.63 44.55
CA ALA A 758 11.95 -10.80 44.42
C ALA A 758 12.68 -12.08 44.83
N ARG A 759 13.94 -12.27 44.42
CA ARG A 759 14.76 -13.45 44.77
C ARG A 759 14.99 -13.56 46.28
N VAL A 760 15.38 -12.47 46.93
CA VAL A 760 15.55 -12.46 48.40
C VAL A 760 14.24 -12.77 49.11
N PHE A 761 13.15 -12.14 48.70
CA PHE A 761 11.84 -12.33 49.30
C PHE A 761 11.26 -13.74 49.08
N LYS A 762 11.20 -14.20 47.83
CA LYS A 762 10.64 -15.51 47.47
C LYS A 762 11.46 -16.65 48.06
N ASN A 763 12.80 -16.57 48.06
CA ASN A 763 13.63 -17.60 48.71
C ASN A 763 13.36 -17.71 50.23
N LYS A 764 13.17 -16.57 50.92
CA LYS A 764 12.79 -16.58 52.34
C LYS A 764 11.42 -17.25 52.55
N CYS A 765 10.45 -16.95 51.70
CA CYS A 765 9.12 -17.55 51.75
C CYS A 765 9.17 -19.06 51.46
N LEU A 766 9.89 -19.47 50.41
CA LEU A 766 10.02 -20.87 50.00
C LEU A 766 10.73 -21.73 51.07
N ARG A 767 11.75 -21.19 51.76
CA ARG A 767 12.38 -21.89 52.90
C ARG A 767 11.40 -22.15 54.05
N LYS A 768 10.54 -21.19 54.35
CA LYS A 768 9.49 -21.34 55.38
C LYS A 768 8.42 -22.32 54.94
N ALA A 769 7.98 -22.21 53.70
CA ALA A 769 7.02 -23.13 53.10
C ALA A 769 7.55 -24.57 53.11
N HIS A 770 8.83 -24.78 52.79
CA HIS A 770 9.47 -26.10 52.87
C HIS A 770 9.41 -26.69 54.28
N ALA A 771 9.72 -25.89 55.31
CA ALA A 771 9.64 -26.35 56.69
C ALA A 771 8.21 -26.74 57.13
N ALA A 772 7.18 -26.08 56.58
CA ALA A 772 5.79 -26.45 56.80
C ALA A 772 5.37 -27.68 55.99
N PHE A 773 5.79 -27.76 54.72
CA PHE A 773 5.57 -28.88 53.83
C PHE A 773 6.11 -30.21 54.39
N LEU A 774 7.28 -30.20 55.04
CA LEU A 774 7.84 -31.39 55.69
C LEU A 774 6.94 -31.97 56.80
N ARG A 775 5.98 -31.19 57.32
CA ARG A 775 4.98 -31.64 58.31
C ARG A 775 3.65 -32.04 57.68
N ASP A 776 3.48 -31.80 56.38
CA ASP A 776 2.27 -32.13 55.63
C ASP A 776 2.38 -33.52 55.01
N ALA A 777 1.94 -34.53 55.77
CA ALA A 777 1.96 -35.93 55.35
C ALA A 777 1.10 -36.20 54.11
N ALA A 778 0.07 -35.39 53.84
CA ALA A 778 -0.83 -35.58 52.71
C ALA A 778 -0.16 -35.23 51.37
N ALA A 779 0.82 -34.33 51.38
CA ALA A 779 1.54 -33.90 50.18
C ALA A 779 2.77 -34.76 49.84
N GLN A 780 3.21 -35.65 50.74
CA GLN A 780 4.42 -36.46 50.56
C GLN A 780 4.34 -37.47 49.41
N PRO A 781 3.24 -38.23 49.20
CA PRO A 781 3.20 -39.23 48.12
C PRO A 781 3.39 -38.63 46.72
N ASP A 782 2.75 -37.48 46.45
CA ASP A 782 2.88 -36.77 45.17
C ASP A 782 4.28 -36.19 44.98
N TYR A 783 4.89 -35.66 46.05
CA TYR A 783 6.26 -35.14 46.01
C TYR A 783 7.29 -36.25 45.75
N GLU A 784 7.17 -37.38 46.44
CA GLU A 784 8.03 -38.54 46.24
C GLU A 784 7.86 -39.13 44.82
N ALA A 785 6.65 -39.13 44.28
CA ALA A 785 6.39 -39.54 42.90
C ALA A 785 7.12 -38.61 41.92
N PHE A 786 6.96 -37.29 42.06
CA PHE A 786 7.69 -36.30 41.26
C PHE A 786 9.21 -36.50 41.36
N CYS A 787 9.75 -36.66 42.56
CA CYS A 787 11.18 -36.88 42.75
C CYS A 787 11.69 -38.18 42.11
N ARG A 788 10.86 -39.24 42.06
CA ARG A 788 11.23 -40.50 41.37
C ARG A 788 11.16 -40.35 39.85
N GLU A 789 10.12 -39.71 39.34
CA GLU A 789 9.89 -39.53 37.90
C GLU A 789 10.93 -38.61 37.27
N GLU A 790 11.34 -37.56 37.98
CA GLU A 790 12.28 -36.55 37.48
C GLU A 790 13.72 -36.77 37.94
N ALA A 791 14.00 -37.88 38.64
CA ALA A 791 15.29 -38.17 39.30
C ALA A 791 16.50 -38.00 38.36
N ASP A 792 16.33 -38.37 37.09
CA ASP A 792 17.35 -38.35 36.05
C ASP A 792 18.04 -37.00 35.85
N TRP A 793 17.34 -35.87 36.06
CA TRP A 793 17.92 -34.53 35.99
C TRP A 793 17.82 -33.78 37.32
N LEU A 794 16.77 -34.06 38.10
CA LEU A 794 16.47 -33.34 39.34
C LEU A 794 17.55 -33.59 40.41
N ASP A 795 18.08 -34.82 40.50
CA ASP A 795 19.12 -35.14 41.47
C ASP A 795 20.42 -34.40 41.20
N ASP A 796 20.80 -34.30 39.93
CA ASP A 796 22.02 -33.59 39.52
C ASP A 796 21.85 -32.08 39.64
N TYR A 797 20.69 -31.53 39.25
CA TYR A 797 20.38 -30.10 39.43
C TYR A 797 20.36 -29.69 40.90
N ALA A 798 19.65 -30.43 41.75
CA ALA A 798 19.53 -30.11 43.17
C ALA A 798 20.89 -30.19 43.88
N LEU A 799 21.72 -31.18 43.52
CA LEU A 799 23.10 -31.27 44.02
C LEU A 799 23.97 -30.12 43.49
N PHE A 800 23.86 -29.78 42.21
CA PHE A 800 24.60 -28.69 41.59
C PHE A 800 24.32 -27.35 42.27
N GLU A 801 23.06 -26.98 42.46
CA GLU A 801 22.67 -25.73 43.13
C GLU A 801 23.09 -25.70 44.61
N ALA A 802 22.95 -26.83 45.31
CA ALA A 802 23.41 -26.93 46.70
C ALA A 802 24.95 -26.79 46.79
N ALA A 803 25.69 -27.43 45.89
CA ALA A 803 27.14 -27.35 45.82
C ALA A 803 27.61 -25.94 45.44
N LYS A 804 26.92 -25.29 44.49
CA LYS A 804 27.20 -23.91 44.10
C LYS A 804 27.09 -22.95 45.28
N LYS A 805 26.08 -23.14 46.13
CA LYS A 805 25.94 -22.39 47.39
C LYS A 805 27.08 -22.67 48.38
N GLU A 806 27.49 -23.94 48.54
CA GLU A 806 28.63 -24.33 49.41
C GLU A 806 29.96 -23.72 48.96
N TYR A 807 30.15 -23.56 47.64
CA TYR A 807 31.37 -23.06 47.03
C TYR A 807 31.28 -21.58 46.61
N ASP A 808 30.62 -20.74 47.42
CA ASP A 808 30.54 -19.28 47.25
C ASP A 808 30.01 -18.81 45.88
N ASN A 809 29.08 -19.57 45.29
CA ASN A 809 28.52 -19.36 43.94
C ASN A 809 29.54 -19.39 42.79
N LYS A 810 30.72 -19.97 43.01
CA LYS A 810 31.70 -20.22 41.94
C LYS A 810 31.16 -21.24 40.95
N GLY A 811 31.58 -21.11 39.69
CA GLY A 811 31.22 -22.08 38.67
C GLY A 811 31.87 -23.45 38.92
N TRP A 812 31.27 -24.51 38.40
CA TRP A 812 31.70 -25.89 38.71
C TRP A 812 33.15 -26.22 38.29
N MET A 813 33.72 -25.45 37.37
CA MET A 813 35.12 -25.55 36.93
C MET A 813 36.11 -25.19 38.04
N ASP A 814 35.70 -24.36 39.00
CA ASP A 814 36.51 -23.90 40.13
C ASP A 814 36.27 -24.72 41.42
N TRP A 815 35.43 -25.76 41.35
CA TRP A 815 35.16 -26.64 42.48
C TRP A 815 36.34 -27.60 42.75
N PRO A 816 36.41 -28.23 43.95
CA PRO A 816 37.43 -29.24 44.24
C PRO A 816 37.49 -30.32 43.15
N GLU A 817 38.70 -30.70 42.74
CA GLU A 817 38.96 -31.56 41.57
C GLU A 817 38.14 -32.86 41.56
N ASN A 818 37.98 -33.50 42.73
CA ASN A 818 37.22 -34.74 42.90
C ASN A 818 35.70 -34.53 42.76
N VAL A 819 35.17 -33.35 43.11
CA VAL A 819 33.76 -32.97 42.88
C VAL A 819 33.55 -32.55 41.44
N LYS A 820 34.48 -31.80 40.87
CA LYS A 820 34.49 -31.39 39.45
C LYS A 820 34.44 -32.62 38.52
N LYS A 821 35.28 -33.63 38.78
CA LYS A 821 35.30 -34.91 38.05
C LYS A 821 34.22 -35.91 38.47
N ARG A 822 33.36 -35.52 39.43
CA ARG A 822 32.25 -36.34 39.94
C ARG A 822 32.69 -37.72 40.41
N GLU A 823 33.80 -37.80 41.13
CA GLU A 823 34.26 -39.06 41.71
C GLU A 823 33.19 -39.63 42.65
N PRO A 824 32.79 -40.92 42.54
CA PRO A 824 31.64 -41.45 43.26
C PRO A 824 31.65 -41.22 44.78
N ALA A 825 32.83 -41.35 45.41
CA ALA A 825 32.98 -41.13 46.85
C ALA A 825 32.82 -39.64 47.23
N ALA A 826 33.34 -38.72 46.41
CA ALA A 826 33.22 -37.28 46.63
C ALA A 826 31.76 -36.83 46.48
N ILE A 827 31.05 -37.34 45.47
CA ILE A 827 29.63 -37.05 45.23
C ILE A 827 28.75 -37.62 46.35
N ALA A 828 29.00 -38.85 46.81
CA ALA A 828 28.25 -39.42 47.93
C ALA A 828 28.43 -38.62 49.24
N SER A 829 29.66 -38.20 49.54
CA SER A 829 29.97 -37.34 50.68
C SER A 829 29.31 -35.96 50.57
N LEU A 830 29.35 -35.37 49.37
CA LEU A 830 28.70 -34.08 49.10
C LEU A 830 27.17 -34.17 49.26
N LYS A 831 26.54 -35.22 48.73
CA LYS A 831 25.10 -35.47 48.87
C LYS A 831 24.66 -35.58 50.34
N SER A 832 25.40 -36.33 51.17
CA SER A 832 25.09 -36.44 52.59
C SER A 832 25.27 -35.14 53.37
N ARG A 833 26.29 -34.33 53.01
CA ARG A 833 26.58 -33.06 53.69
C ARG A 833 25.59 -31.96 53.32
N LEU A 834 25.01 -32.02 52.13
CA LEU A 834 24.10 -31.01 51.58
C LEU A 834 22.63 -31.47 51.51
N GLU A 835 22.25 -32.54 52.24
CA GLU A 835 20.94 -33.17 52.17
C GLU A 835 19.76 -32.18 52.33
N GLU A 836 19.85 -31.25 53.30
CA GLU A 836 18.79 -30.27 53.53
C GLU A 836 18.64 -29.25 52.38
N ASP A 837 19.75 -28.76 51.82
CA ASP A 837 19.72 -27.83 50.70
C ASP A 837 19.27 -28.54 49.41
N ILE A 838 19.66 -29.81 49.20
CA ILE A 838 19.16 -30.65 48.09
C ILE A 838 17.65 -30.84 48.20
N ALA A 839 17.14 -31.17 49.40
CA ALA A 839 15.71 -31.33 49.64
C ALA A 839 14.93 -30.03 49.36
N LEU A 840 15.49 -28.88 49.76
CA LEU A 840 14.88 -27.59 49.45
C LEU A 840 14.81 -27.32 47.93
N GLN A 841 15.87 -27.62 47.18
CA GLN A 841 15.87 -27.43 45.72
C GLN A 841 14.83 -28.34 45.05
N LYS A 842 14.75 -29.61 45.47
CA LYS A 842 13.72 -30.54 44.99
C LYS A 842 12.31 -30.06 45.29
N PHE A 843 12.07 -29.55 46.49
CA PHE A 843 10.80 -28.94 46.87
C PHE A 843 10.43 -27.75 45.97
N MET A 844 11.37 -26.83 45.71
CA MET A 844 11.12 -25.68 44.81
C MET A 844 10.72 -26.13 43.40
N GLN A 845 11.39 -27.14 42.85
CA GLN A 845 11.07 -27.70 41.54
C GLN A 845 9.71 -28.42 41.52
N TYR A 846 9.35 -29.13 42.60
CA TYR A 846 8.03 -29.73 42.75
C TYR A 846 6.91 -28.68 42.74
N ILE A 847 7.07 -27.60 43.50
CA ILE A 847 6.08 -26.52 43.54
C ILE A 847 5.96 -25.83 42.19
N PHE A 848 7.09 -25.50 41.56
CA PHE A 848 7.12 -24.95 40.22
C PHE A 848 6.33 -25.84 39.25
N HIS A 849 6.65 -27.14 39.21
CA HIS A 849 6.01 -28.10 38.31
C HIS A 849 4.50 -28.16 38.53
N ARG A 850 4.04 -28.23 39.78
CA ARG A 850 2.61 -28.31 40.10
C ARG A 850 1.85 -27.05 39.69
N GLN A 851 2.38 -25.86 40.02
CA GLN A 851 1.73 -24.62 39.66
C GLN A 851 1.73 -24.38 38.14
N TRP A 852 2.84 -24.69 37.47
CA TRP A 852 2.91 -24.61 36.01
C TRP A 852 1.94 -25.57 35.34
N GLN A 853 1.87 -26.83 35.78
CA GLN A 853 0.94 -27.81 35.22
C GLN A 853 -0.51 -27.36 35.37
N HIS A 854 -0.90 -26.82 36.52
CA HIS A 854 -2.26 -26.28 36.72
C HIS A 854 -2.58 -25.13 35.78
N LEU A 855 -1.63 -24.21 35.55
CA LEU A 855 -1.80 -23.12 34.61
C LEU A 855 -1.86 -23.60 33.16
N HIS A 856 -1.02 -24.58 32.79
CA HIS A 856 -1.01 -25.20 31.47
C HIS A 856 -2.31 -25.95 31.18
N ASP A 857 -2.81 -26.73 32.15
CA ASP A 857 -4.10 -27.42 32.06
C ASP A 857 -5.24 -26.41 31.89
N TYR A 858 -5.24 -25.31 32.65
CA TYR A 858 -6.22 -24.24 32.53
C TYR A 858 -6.18 -23.55 31.14
N ALA A 859 -4.98 -23.26 30.62
CA ALA A 859 -4.81 -22.73 29.27
C ALA A 859 -5.43 -23.66 28.23
N LYS A 860 -5.16 -24.97 28.35
CA LYS A 860 -5.72 -25.99 27.47
C LYS A 860 -7.25 -26.10 27.56
N GLU A 861 -7.83 -26.04 28.75
CA GLU A 861 -9.29 -26.00 28.95
C GLU A 861 -9.93 -24.79 28.26
N LYS A 862 -9.20 -23.69 28.15
CA LYS A 862 -9.62 -22.46 27.46
C LYS A 862 -9.30 -22.46 25.96
N GLY A 863 -8.74 -23.54 25.43
CA GLY A 863 -8.34 -23.66 24.03
C GLY A 863 -7.04 -22.94 23.68
N ILE A 864 -6.25 -22.53 24.68
CA ILE A 864 -4.97 -21.83 24.50
C ILE A 864 -3.82 -22.84 24.59
N ARG A 865 -3.01 -22.90 23.54
CA ARG A 865 -1.75 -23.66 23.54
C ARG A 865 -0.61 -22.77 24.01
N ILE A 866 0.33 -23.34 24.75
CA ILE A 866 1.55 -22.64 25.17
C ILE A 866 2.68 -22.99 24.22
N MET A 867 3.27 -21.96 23.62
CA MET A 867 4.48 -22.06 22.82
C MET A 867 5.69 -21.69 23.68
N GLY A 868 6.46 -22.69 24.06
CA GLY A 868 7.73 -22.50 24.75
C GLY A 868 8.88 -22.19 23.81
N ASP A 869 10.05 -22.09 24.40
CA ASP A 869 11.26 -21.70 23.71
C ASP A 869 12.48 -22.44 24.27
N MET A 870 13.40 -22.82 23.39
CA MET A 870 14.53 -23.68 23.70
C MET A 870 15.81 -23.12 23.05
N PRO A 871 16.73 -22.55 23.85
CA PRO A 871 18.07 -22.20 23.40
C PRO A 871 18.80 -23.45 22.88
N ILE A 872 19.41 -23.41 21.70
CA ILE A 872 20.16 -24.57 21.21
C ILE A 872 21.30 -24.92 22.17
N PHE A 873 22.13 -23.94 22.58
CA PHE A 873 23.28 -24.15 23.45
C PHE A 873 22.94 -23.93 24.93
N LEU A 874 23.74 -24.54 25.83
CA LEU A 874 23.55 -24.44 27.28
C LEU A 874 24.58 -23.50 27.91
N ALA A 875 24.30 -23.00 29.12
CA ALA A 875 25.32 -22.28 29.87
C ALA A 875 26.45 -23.23 30.28
N GLN A 876 27.70 -22.77 30.19
CA GLN A 876 28.88 -23.51 30.67
C GLN A 876 28.71 -23.93 32.13
N ASP A 877 28.29 -22.99 32.97
CA ASP A 877 28.09 -23.22 34.39
C ASP A 877 26.67 -23.74 34.68
N SER A 878 26.42 -24.97 34.25
CA SER A 878 25.13 -25.66 34.40
C SER A 878 25.28 -27.08 34.94
N ALA A 879 24.21 -27.58 35.56
CA ALA A 879 24.13 -28.96 36.00
C ALA A 879 24.27 -29.94 34.83
N ASP A 880 23.75 -29.58 33.66
CA ASP A 880 23.80 -30.41 32.45
C ASP A 880 25.22 -30.64 31.97
N VAL A 881 26.02 -29.57 31.85
CA VAL A 881 27.43 -29.65 31.43
C VAL A 881 28.25 -30.36 32.49
N TRP A 882 28.05 -30.05 33.78
CA TRP A 882 28.79 -30.69 34.87
C TRP A 882 28.53 -32.20 34.96
N ALA A 883 27.28 -32.64 34.80
CA ALA A 883 26.90 -34.04 34.91
C ALA A 883 27.19 -34.87 33.65
N ASN A 884 27.25 -34.23 32.48
CA ASN A 884 27.38 -34.89 31.18
C ASN A 884 28.59 -34.37 30.38
N GLN A 885 29.73 -34.15 31.04
CA GLN A 885 30.92 -33.54 30.45
C GLN A 885 31.38 -34.19 29.14
N GLN A 886 31.15 -35.50 28.97
CA GLN A 886 31.50 -36.25 27.76
C GLN A 886 30.70 -35.86 26.50
N LEU A 887 29.62 -35.09 26.65
CA LEU A 887 28.76 -34.66 25.53
C LEU A 887 29.12 -33.25 25.02
N PHE A 888 30.15 -32.61 25.58
CA PHE A 888 30.56 -31.25 25.28
C PHE A 888 32.05 -31.19 24.93
N ASP A 889 32.44 -30.22 24.09
CA ASP A 889 33.85 -29.97 23.74
C ASP A 889 34.56 -29.19 24.85
N LEU A 890 35.09 -29.92 25.83
CA LEU A 890 35.72 -29.37 27.03
C LEU A 890 37.22 -29.70 27.11
N ASN A 891 37.99 -28.77 27.65
CA ASN A 891 39.36 -29.00 28.09
C ASN A 891 39.37 -29.94 29.33
N PRO A 892 40.50 -30.62 29.63
CA PRO A 892 40.63 -31.46 30.82
C PRO A 892 40.38 -30.75 32.15
N ASP A 893 40.50 -29.42 32.19
CA ASP A 893 40.21 -28.61 33.39
C ASP A 893 38.72 -28.30 33.58
N GLY A 894 37.87 -28.65 32.60
CA GLY A 894 36.43 -28.42 32.59
C GLY A 894 36.00 -27.15 31.86
N THR A 895 36.93 -26.30 31.41
CA THR A 895 36.61 -25.11 30.60
C THR A 895 36.26 -25.49 29.17
N ALA A 896 35.45 -24.68 28.47
CA ALA A 896 35.13 -24.92 27.07
C ALA A 896 36.40 -24.86 26.20
N HIS A 897 36.64 -25.90 25.41
CA HIS A 897 37.72 -25.89 24.40
C HIS A 897 37.31 -24.99 23.23
N THR A 898 36.07 -25.14 22.77
CA THR A 898 35.42 -24.22 21.83
C THR A 898 34.06 -23.77 22.36
N VAL A 899 33.66 -22.58 21.93
CA VAL A 899 32.42 -21.93 22.33
C VAL A 899 31.56 -21.56 21.14
N ALA A 900 30.26 -21.41 21.40
CA ALA A 900 29.29 -20.93 20.44
C ALA A 900 29.36 -19.41 20.26
N GLY A 901 29.01 -19.00 19.05
CA GLY A 901 28.81 -17.62 18.66
C GLY A 901 28.22 -17.53 17.27
N VAL A 902 28.23 -16.33 16.71
CA VAL A 902 27.94 -16.06 15.30
C VAL A 902 29.03 -15.18 14.71
N PRO A 903 29.36 -15.35 13.42
CA PRO A 903 30.35 -14.51 12.75
C PRO A 903 29.87 -13.04 12.69
N PRO A 904 30.75 -12.09 12.32
CA PRO A 904 30.33 -10.74 11.98
C PRO A 904 29.17 -10.71 11.00
N ASP A 905 28.12 -9.96 11.35
CA ASP A 905 26.89 -9.80 10.57
C ASP A 905 26.37 -8.35 10.68
N TYR A 906 25.17 -8.11 10.18
CA TYR A 906 24.55 -6.78 10.19
C TYR A 906 24.13 -6.29 11.59
N PHE A 907 24.06 -7.18 12.60
CA PHE A 907 23.84 -6.80 14.00
C PHE A 907 25.15 -6.46 14.72
N SER A 908 26.26 -7.11 14.35
CA SER A 908 27.54 -6.93 15.03
C SER A 908 28.74 -7.05 14.09
N ALA A 909 29.50 -5.96 13.97
CA ALA A 909 30.75 -5.93 13.22
C ALA A 909 31.84 -6.88 13.76
N THR A 910 31.71 -7.36 15.00
CA THR A 910 32.64 -8.32 15.63
C THR A 910 32.06 -9.72 15.76
N GLY A 911 30.85 -9.94 15.23
CA GLY A 911 30.04 -11.10 15.56
C GLY A 911 29.61 -11.10 17.03
N GLN A 912 29.02 -12.19 17.48
CA GLN A 912 28.61 -12.33 18.88
C GLN A 912 29.27 -13.58 19.46
N LEU A 913 30.04 -13.40 20.53
CA LEU A 913 30.64 -14.49 21.27
C LEU A 913 29.75 -14.81 22.48
N TRP A 914 29.01 -15.91 22.43
CA TRP A 914 28.05 -16.25 23.48
C TRP A 914 28.69 -17.00 24.65
N GLY A 915 29.80 -17.70 24.39
CA GLY A 915 30.59 -18.36 25.43
C GLY A 915 29.99 -19.69 25.93
N ASN A 916 28.90 -20.16 25.34
CA ASN A 916 28.33 -21.48 25.61
C ASN A 916 29.27 -22.59 25.07
N PRO A 917 29.48 -23.71 25.79
CA PRO A 917 30.23 -24.83 25.25
C PRO A 917 29.55 -25.44 24.04
N GLN A 918 30.34 -25.85 23.06
CA GLN A 918 29.86 -26.61 21.91
C GLN A 918 29.55 -28.06 22.29
N TYR A 919 28.60 -28.66 21.57
CA TYR A 919 28.27 -30.08 21.71
C TYR A 919 29.26 -30.96 20.96
N ASP A 920 29.63 -32.09 21.55
CA ASP A 920 30.22 -33.20 20.80
C ASP A 920 29.09 -34.00 20.12
N TRP A 921 28.70 -33.55 18.92
CA TRP A 921 27.65 -34.21 18.14
C TRP A 921 27.96 -35.67 17.79
N GLN A 922 29.24 -36.08 17.76
CA GLN A 922 29.61 -37.48 17.51
C GLN A 922 29.38 -38.33 18.76
N ALA A 923 29.79 -37.84 19.93
CA ALA A 923 29.49 -38.49 21.21
C ALA A 923 27.98 -38.61 21.43
N MET A 924 27.24 -37.51 21.20
CA MET A 924 25.77 -37.53 21.29
C MET A 924 25.13 -38.51 20.31
N LYS A 925 25.63 -38.61 19.08
CA LYS A 925 25.14 -39.57 18.08
C LYS A 925 25.42 -41.01 18.50
N ALA A 926 26.59 -41.28 19.10
CA ALA A 926 26.93 -42.61 19.62
C ALA A 926 25.97 -43.06 20.73
N GLU A 927 25.42 -42.12 21.50
CA GLU A 927 24.38 -42.36 22.50
C GLU A 927 22.95 -42.22 21.95
N ASN A 928 22.76 -42.25 20.62
CA ASN A 928 21.48 -42.07 19.95
C ASN A 928 20.71 -40.82 20.41
N TYR A 929 21.44 -39.74 20.69
CA TYR A 929 20.92 -38.44 21.13
C TYR A 929 20.06 -38.53 22.41
N THR A 930 20.39 -39.43 23.34
CA THR A 930 19.60 -39.69 24.54
C THR A 930 19.34 -38.43 25.37
N TRP A 931 20.35 -37.60 25.62
CA TRP A 931 20.19 -36.34 26.37
C TRP A 931 19.21 -35.38 25.69
N TRP A 932 19.32 -35.20 24.37
CA TRP A 932 18.39 -34.37 23.59
C TRP A 932 16.96 -34.89 23.59
N LYS A 933 16.77 -36.21 23.47
CA LYS A 933 15.44 -36.85 23.57
C LYS A 933 14.80 -36.57 24.93
N LYS A 934 15.58 -36.66 26.01
CA LYS A 934 15.10 -36.31 27.37
C LYS A 934 14.74 -34.84 27.46
N ARG A 935 15.56 -33.94 26.91
CA ARG A 935 15.30 -32.49 26.88
C ARG A 935 13.98 -32.17 26.17
N PHE A 936 13.77 -32.71 24.97
CA PHE A 936 12.50 -32.56 24.25
C PHE A 936 11.32 -33.17 25.02
N HIS A 937 11.48 -34.36 25.60
CA HIS A 937 10.42 -34.99 26.39
C HIS A 937 10.00 -34.12 27.57
N LYS A 938 10.97 -33.56 28.32
CA LYS A 938 10.68 -32.66 29.43
C LYS A 938 9.99 -31.37 28.96
N LEU A 939 10.46 -30.80 27.84
CA LEU A 939 9.87 -29.58 27.33
C LEU A 939 8.43 -29.79 26.85
N TYR A 940 8.14 -30.88 26.14
CA TYR A 940 6.77 -31.23 25.72
C TYR A 940 5.83 -31.60 26.86
N SER A 941 6.35 -31.92 28.06
CA SER A 941 5.50 -32.04 29.25
C SER A 941 5.14 -30.68 29.86
N MET A 942 5.82 -29.60 29.44
CA MET A 942 5.59 -28.24 29.93
C MET A 942 4.87 -27.35 28.91
N VAL A 943 5.00 -27.62 27.60
CA VAL A 943 4.45 -26.76 26.54
C VAL A 943 3.91 -27.59 25.37
N ASP A 944 3.03 -26.99 24.57
CA ASP A 944 2.39 -27.64 23.42
C ASP A 944 3.20 -27.47 22.12
N ILE A 945 3.96 -26.38 22.00
CA ILE A 945 4.77 -26.02 20.83
C ILE A 945 6.15 -25.59 21.33
N VAL A 946 7.22 -25.93 20.59
CA VAL A 946 8.60 -25.56 20.93
C VAL A 946 9.21 -24.70 19.84
N ARG A 947 9.53 -23.44 20.14
CA ARG A 947 10.52 -22.67 19.37
C ARG A 947 11.91 -23.20 19.66
N ILE A 948 12.68 -23.49 18.62
CA ILE A 948 14.11 -23.77 18.74
C ILE A 948 14.84 -22.51 18.31
N ASP A 949 15.47 -21.86 19.26
CA ASP A 949 16.33 -20.70 19.04
C ASP A 949 17.65 -21.14 18.39
N HIS A 950 18.10 -20.36 17.41
CA HIS A 950 19.25 -20.63 16.57
C HIS A 950 19.20 -22.00 15.87
N PHE A 951 18.05 -22.32 15.26
CA PHE A 951 17.80 -23.60 14.58
C PHE A 951 18.88 -23.94 13.53
N ARG A 952 19.46 -22.91 12.90
CA ARG A 952 20.55 -23.08 11.93
C ARG A 952 21.73 -23.89 12.48
N GLY A 953 21.97 -23.86 13.80
CA GLY A 953 22.98 -24.66 14.50
C GLY A 953 22.86 -26.18 14.28
N PHE A 954 21.68 -26.68 13.89
CA PHE A 954 21.48 -28.08 13.55
C PHE A 954 21.96 -28.44 12.14
N GLU A 955 22.04 -27.48 11.22
CA GLU A 955 22.64 -27.65 9.89
C GLU A 955 24.14 -27.38 9.96
N SER A 956 24.52 -26.22 10.51
CA SER A 956 25.91 -25.82 10.75
C SER A 956 26.00 -24.85 11.93
N TYR A 957 27.10 -24.83 12.67
CA TYR A 957 27.31 -23.91 13.78
C TYR A 957 28.68 -23.22 13.69
N TRP A 958 28.77 -22.00 14.22
CA TRP A 958 30.00 -21.23 14.23
C TRP A 958 30.80 -21.56 15.50
N GLU A 959 31.94 -22.20 15.30
CA GLU A 959 32.85 -22.61 16.35
C GLU A 959 33.94 -21.55 16.54
N VAL A 960 34.14 -21.10 17.79
CA VAL A 960 35.18 -20.14 18.16
C VAL A 960 36.05 -20.74 19.27
N ASP A 961 37.35 -20.43 19.29
CA ASP A 961 38.25 -20.83 20.37
C ASP A 961 37.73 -20.32 21.73
N GLY A 962 37.72 -21.18 22.76
CA GLY A 962 37.17 -20.86 24.08
C GLY A 962 37.89 -19.73 24.83
N LYS A 963 39.09 -19.31 24.38
CA LYS A 963 39.85 -18.18 24.94
C LYS A 963 39.73 -16.91 24.09
N ALA A 964 38.98 -16.95 22.99
CA ALA A 964 38.77 -15.80 22.14
C ALA A 964 38.03 -14.68 22.89
N LYS A 965 38.27 -13.43 22.47
CA LYS A 965 37.59 -12.25 23.03
C LYS A 965 36.46 -11.74 22.14
N ASN A 966 36.32 -12.28 20.93
CA ASN A 966 35.28 -11.97 19.96
C ASN A 966 35.06 -13.18 19.04
N ALA A 967 34.06 -13.12 18.16
CA ALA A 967 33.67 -14.22 17.30
C ALA A 967 34.21 -14.12 15.86
N ILE A 968 35.13 -13.18 15.58
CA ILE A 968 35.66 -12.94 14.22
C ILE A 968 36.43 -14.17 13.72
N GLN A 969 37.27 -14.75 14.57
CA GLN A 969 38.13 -15.88 14.23
C GLN A 969 37.47 -17.21 14.60
N GLY A 970 36.38 -17.54 13.91
CA GLY A 970 35.73 -18.84 14.02
C GLY A 970 35.69 -19.60 12.69
N ARG A 971 34.98 -20.72 12.68
CA ARG A 971 34.73 -21.53 11.47
C ARG A 971 33.35 -22.18 11.51
N TRP A 972 32.74 -22.38 10.35
CA TRP A 972 31.52 -23.16 10.21
C TRP A 972 31.84 -24.66 10.29
N LEU A 973 31.15 -25.37 11.17
CA LEU A 973 31.16 -26.83 11.24
C LEU A 973 29.76 -27.39 11.00
N PRO A 974 29.62 -28.58 10.39
CA PRO A 974 28.34 -29.21 10.17
C PRO A 974 27.71 -29.65 11.50
N GLY A 975 26.44 -29.34 11.68
CA GLY A 975 25.58 -29.86 12.73
C GLY A 975 25.08 -31.29 12.41
N PRO A 976 24.19 -31.84 13.24
CA PRO A 976 23.73 -33.23 13.09
C PRO A 976 22.68 -33.43 11.98
N GLY A 977 22.08 -32.35 11.46
CA GLY A 977 21.15 -32.32 10.33
C GLY A 977 19.84 -33.09 10.54
N LYS A 978 19.17 -33.40 9.43
CA LYS A 978 17.88 -34.13 9.41
C LYS A 978 17.89 -35.47 10.17
N PRO A 979 18.96 -36.29 10.13
CA PRO A 979 18.98 -37.56 10.88
C PRO A 979 18.74 -37.43 12.38
N PHE A 980 19.15 -36.31 12.99
CA PHE A 980 18.83 -36.02 14.39
C PHE A 980 17.33 -35.87 14.63
N PHE A 981 16.66 -35.05 13.82
CA PHE A 981 15.21 -34.84 13.96
C PHE A 981 14.41 -36.10 13.63
N ASP A 982 14.88 -36.93 12.69
CA ASP A 982 14.26 -38.24 12.42
C ASP A 982 14.34 -39.18 13.64
N GLU A 983 15.45 -39.13 14.38
CA GLU A 983 15.66 -39.94 15.59
C GLU A 983 14.83 -39.42 16.78
N VAL A 984 14.72 -38.09 16.95
CA VAL A 984 13.83 -37.48 17.95
C VAL A 984 12.37 -37.78 17.63
N ARG A 985 11.96 -37.67 16.35
CA ARG A 985 10.61 -37.99 15.87
C ARG A 985 10.28 -39.46 16.09
N ARG A 986 11.23 -40.38 15.88
CA ARG A 986 11.04 -41.80 16.17
C ARG A 986 10.79 -42.07 17.66
N ALA A 987 11.43 -41.30 18.54
CA ALA A 987 11.28 -41.47 19.99
C ALA A 987 10.01 -40.82 20.56
N LEU A 988 9.60 -39.65 20.05
CA LEU A 988 8.56 -38.82 20.65
C LEU A 988 7.28 -38.68 19.79
N GLY A 989 7.31 -39.10 18.53
CA GLY A 989 6.18 -38.96 17.60
C GLY A 989 6.14 -37.57 16.95
N SER A 990 4.99 -36.90 17.03
CA SER A 990 4.83 -35.56 16.44
C SER A 990 5.77 -34.54 17.10
N LEU A 991 6.35 -33.66 16.29
CA LEU A 991 7.25 -32.61 16.75
C LEU A 991 6.69 -31.24 16.35
N PRO A 992 5.81 -30.63 17.17
CA PRO A 992 5.31 -29.28 16.95
C PRO A 992 6.41 -28.25 17.26
N ILE A 993 7.39 -28.19 16.36
CA ILE A 993 8.56 -27.32 16.43
C ILE A 993 8.30 -26.08 15.58
N VAL A 994 8.88 -24.96 15.99
CA VAL A 994 9.09 -23.74 15.20
C VAL A 994 10.59 -23.54 15.07
N ALA A 995 11.08 -23.43 13.84
CA ALA A 995 12.47 -23.14 13.58
C ALA A 995 12.68 -21.62 13.62
N GLU A 996 13.49 -21.13 14.54
CA GLU A 996 14.02 -19.78 14.44
C GLU A 996 15.10 -19.74 13.34
N ASP A 997 14.76 -19.11 12.23
CA ASP A 997 15.56 -19.00 11.02
C ASP A 997 15.76 -17.53 10.61
N LEU A 998 16.07 -16.68 11.59
CA LEU A 998 16.43 -15.29 11.37
C LEU A 998 17.95 -15.16 11.15
N GLY A 999 18.40 -13.98 10.70
CA GLY A 999 19.82 -13.76 10.37
C GLY A 999 20.18 -14.18 8.94
N ILE A 1000 21.48 -14.34 8.70
CA ILE A 1000 21.99 -14.84 7.41
C ILE A 1000 21.83 -16.36 7.40
N ILE A 1001 20.80 -16.83 6.68
CA ILE A 1001 20.45 -18.24 6.54
C ILE A 1001 20.87 -18.74 5.16
N THR A 1002 21.38 -19.97 5.09
CA THR A 1002 21.77 -20.60 3.82
C THR A 1002 20.63 -21.46 3.27
N PRO A 1003 20.58 -21.73 1.95
CA PRO A 1003 19.58 -22.62 1.35
C PRO A 1003 19.53 -24.01 2.00
N GLU A 1004 20.64 -24.51 2.55
CA GLU A 1004 20.71 -25.79 3.25
C GLU A 1004 19.92 -25.78 4.57
N VAL A 1005 19.91 -24.66 5.30
CA VAL A 1005 19.11 -24.49 6.52
C VAL A 1005 17.62 -24.43 6.19
N GLU A 1006 17.25 -23.67 5.14
CA GLU A 1006 15.87 -23.63 4.64
C GLU A 1006 15.40 -25.01 4.22
N LYS A 1007 16.25 -25.74 3.49
CA LYS A 1007 15.99 -27.12 3.11
C LYS A 1007 15.82 -28.03 4.32
N LEU A 1008 16.65 -27.91 5.36
CA LEU A 1008 16.52 -28.70 6.59
C LEU A 1008 15.17 -28.42 7.27
N ARG A 1009 14.79 -27.15 7.40
CA ARG A 1009 13.49 -26.73 7.96
C ARG A 1009 12.34 -27.34 7.17
N ASP A 1010 12.38 -27.23 5.85
CA ASP A 1010 11.31 -27.68 4.95
C ASP A 1010 11.21 -29.21 4.88
N ASP A 1011 12.34 -29.92 4.78
CA ASP A 1011 12.40 -31.38 4.84
C ASP A 1011 11.85 -31.93 6.17
N CYS A 1012 11.98 -31.15 7.25
CA CYS A 1012 11.41 -31.47 8.56
C CYS A 1012 9.92 -31.07 8.69
N GLY A 1013 9.42 -30.21 7.81
CA GLY A 1013 8.06 -29.66 7.85
C GLY A 1013 7.84 -28.60 8.94
N PHE A 1014 8.91 -27.98 9.43
CA PHE A 1014 8.82 -26.97 10.49
C PHE A 1014 8.48 -25.59 9.88
N PRO A 1015 7.63 -24.77 10.52
CA PRO A 1015 7.47 -23.39 10.12
C PRO A 1015 8.73 -22.59 10.49
N GLY A 1016 9.09 -21.65 9.62
CA GLY A 1016 10.08 -20.62 9.91
C GLY A 1016 9.46 -19.42 10.63
N MET A 1017 10.26 -18.39 10.87
CA MET A 1017 9.86 -17.11 11.46
C MET A 1017 10.02 -15.98 10.44
N LYS A 1018 9.11 -15.01 10.52
CA LYS A 1018 9.18 -13.74 9.79
C LYS A 1018 8.89 -12.60 10.77
N VAL A 1019 9.76 -11.61 10.82
CA VAL A 1019 9.65 -10.47 11.73
C VAL A 1019 9.48 -9.22 10.87
N LEU A 1020 8.36 -8.52 11.02
CA LEU A 1020 8.03 -7.38 10.17
C LEU A 1020 9.09 -6.27 10.22
N GLU A 1021 9.71 -6.04 11.38
CA GLU A 1021 10.82 -5.08 11.51
C GLU A 1021 12.02 -5.41 10.60
N PHE A 1022 12.20 -6.67 10.19
CA PHE A 1022 13.26 -7.10 9.29
C PHE A 1022 12.81 -7.25 7.84
N THR A 1023 11.52 -7.54 7.61
CA THR A 1023 10.99 -7.76 6.26
C THR A 1023 10.45 -6.49 5.61
N LEU A 1024 10.15 -5.43 6.37
CA LEU A 1024 9.72 -4.15 5.82
C LEU A 1024 10.93 -3.28 5.51
N TYR A 1025 11.45 -3.41 4.29
CA TYR A 1025 12.51 -2.54 3.77
C TYR A 1025 12.17 -2.03 2.37
N LEU A 1026 12.73 -0.87 2.02
CA LEU A 1026 12.59 -0.31 0.67
C LEU A 1026 13.51 -1.07 -0.29
N ASN A 1027 12.93 -1.61 -1.36
CA ASN A 1027 13.70 -2.17 -2.46
C ASN A 1027 14.29 -1.06 -3.35
N HIS A 1028 15.02 -1.43 -4.41
CA HIS A 1028 15.63 -0.47 -5.36
C HIS A 1028 14.63 0.42 -6.11
N GLN A 1029 13.34 0.07 -6.09
CA GLN A 1029 12.24 0.84 -6.66
C GLN A 1029 11.53 1.72 -5.60
N HIS A 1030 12.13 1.86 -4.41
CA HIS A 1030 11.54 2.55 -3.26
C HIS A 1030 10.15 2.01 -2.85
N ARG A 1031 9.90 0.74 -3.12
CA ARG A 1031 8.70 0.02 -2.67
C ARG A 1031 9.03 -0.89 -1.50
N LEU A 1032 8.11 -1.05 -0.57
CA LEU A 1032 8.21 -2.12 0.41
C LEU A 1032 8.13 -3.46 -0.32
N SER A 1033 8.90 -4.44 0.12
CA SER A 1033 8.74 -5.83 -0.30
C SER A 1033 8.86 -6.69 0.95
N THR A 1034 7.81 -7.41 1.29
CA THR A 1034 7.81 -8.35 2.42
C THR A 1034 7.19 -9.66 1.96
N VAL A 1035 7.84 -10.79 2.25
CA VAL A 1035 7.31 -12.12 1.91
C VAL A 1035 7.07 -12.88 3.20
N VAL A 1036 5.83 -13.32 3.40
CA VAL A 1036 5.42 -14.09 4.58
C VAL A 1036 4.82 -15.43 4.11
N PRO A 1037 5.63 -16.49 4.01
CA PRO A 1037 5.18 -17.80 3.53
C PRO A 1037 4.12 -18.42 4.44
N GLU A 1038 3.28 -19.29 3.89
CA GLU A 1038 2.19 -19.91 4.66
C GLU A 1038 2.69 -20.75 5.85
N ASN A 1039 3.68 -21.61 5.60
CA ASN A 1039 4.34 -22.40 6.66
C ASN A 1039 5.36 -21.56 7.43
N SER A 1040 4.92 -20.45 8.03
CA SER A 1040 5.74 -19.59 8.88
C SER A 1040 4.93 -19.01 10.04
N ILE A 1041 5.64 -18.38 10.97
CA ILE A 1041 5.07 -17.58 12.04
C ILE A 1041 5.51 -16.14 11.83
N VAL A 1042 4.53 -15.24 11.70
CA VAL A 1042 4.79 -13.81 11.59
C VAL A 1042 4.77 -13.15 12.97
N TYR A 1043 5.72 -12.25 13.19
CA TYR A 1043 5.83 -11.39 14.36
C TYR A 1043 5.89 -9.95 13.90
N THR A 1044 5.33 -9.02 14.67
CA THR A 1044 5.69 -7.59 14.53
C THR A 1044 7.16 -7.43 14.90
N GLY A 1045 7.50 -7.77 16.14
CA GLY A 1045 8.84 -7.91 16.70
C GLY A 1045 8.92 -9.15 17.59
N THR A 1046 10.14 -9.61 17.90
CA THR A 1046 10.38 -10.63 18.93
C THR A 1046 10.72 -9.98 20.27
N HIS A 1047 11.23 -10.75 21.24
CA HIS A 1047 11.71 -10.20 22.51
C HIS A 1047 13.05 -9.43 22.38
N ASP A 1048 13.82 -9.68 21.32
CA ASP A 1048 15.08 -8.99 21.02
C ASP A 1048 14.89 -7.70 20.24
N ASN A 1049 13.71 -7.54 19.64
CA ASN A 1049 13.33 -6.37 18.86
C ASN A 1049 12.91 -5.22 19.78
N ASN A 1050 12.93 -4.01 19.22
CA ASN A 1050 12.26 -2.89 19.87
C ASN A 1050 10.73 -3.12 19.82
N THR A 1051 9.96 -2.27 20.49
CA THR A 1051 8.52 -2.22 20.20
C THR A 1051 8.31 -1.55 18.86
N ILE A 1052 7.20 -1.80 18.17
CA ILE A 1052 6.94 -1.15 16.88
C ILE A 1052 6.91 0.37 17.01
N VAL A 1053 6.35 0.91 18.10
CA VAL A 1053 6.35 2.37 18.31
C VAL A 1053 7.76 2.90 18.54
N GLY A 1054 8.62 2.19 19.29
CA GLY A 1054 10.02 2.54 19.46
C GLY A 1054 10.78 2.46 18.13
N TRP A 1055 10.65 1.36 17.40
CA TRP A 1055 11.26 1.14 16.09
C TRP A 1055 10.90 2.24 15.07
N LEU A 1056 9.60 2.57 14.95
CA LEU A 1056 9.11 3.64 14.07
C LEU A 1056 9.58 5.05 14.46
N LYS A 1057 9.90 5.28 15.74
CA LYS A 1057 10.35 6.59 16.24
C LYS A 1057 11.87 6.73 16.15
N ASP A 1058 12.60 5.68 16.53
CA ASP A 1058 13.99 5.80 16.94
C ASP A 1058 14.96 5.01 16.04
N GLU A 1059 14.50 4.02 15.26
CA GLU A 1059 15.40 3.08 14.56
C GLU A 1059 15.31 3.14 13.02
N ILE A 1060 14.19 3.57 12.43
CA ILE A 1060 14.04 3.63 10.96
C ILE A 1060 14.09 5.03 10.39
N SER A 1061 14.49 5.11 9.12
CA SER A 1061 14.45 6.36 8.36
C SER A 1061 13.00 6.86 8.19
N PRO A 1062 12.81 8.20 8.07
CA PRO A 1062 11.51 8.78 7.73
C PRO A 1062 10.91 8.20 6.44
N SER A 1063 11.76 7.82 5.48
CA SER A 1063 11.38 7.23 4.20
C SER A 1063 10.69 5.88 4.36
N LEU A 1064 11.32 4.99 5.14
CA LEU A 1064 10.79 3.67 5.42
C LEU A 1064 9.52 3.78 6.25
N ARG A 1065 9.52 4.64 7.28
CA ARG A 1065 8.33 4.90 8.11
C ARG A 1065 7.13 5.32 7.29
N LYS A 1066 7.32 6.21 6.30
CA LYS A 1066 6.22 6.57 5.43
C LYS A 1066 5.80 5.41 4.54
N ALA A 1067 6.72 4.74 3.87
CA ALA A 1067 6.33 3.64 3.00
C ALA A 1067 5.46 2.61 3.76
N ILE A 1068 5.78 2.38 5.03
CA ILE A 1068 4.99 1.56 5.94
C ILE A 1068 3.63 2.21 6.25
N ALA A 1069 3.60 3.50 6.60
CA ALA A 1069 2.37 4.24 6.83
C ALA A 1069 1.43 4.21 5.61
N ASP A 1070 1.94 4.34 4.39
CA ASP A 1070 1.16 4.26 3.15
C ASP A 1070 0.65 2.85 2.90
N LEU A 1071 1.52 1.84 3.07
CA LEU A 1071 1.16 0.42 2.97
C LEU A 1071 -0.06 0.10 3.86
N VAL A 1072 -0.07 0.65 5.08
CA VAL A 1072 -1.14 0.40 6.06
C VAL A 1072 -2.16 1.53 6.16
N ARG A 1073 -2.13 2.51 5.24
CA ARG A 1073 -3.02 3.68 5.15
C ARG A 1073 -3.19 4.44 6.47
N ALA A 1074 -2.08 4.71 7.15
CA ALA A 1074 -2.01 5.44 8.42
C ALA A 1074 -1.38 6.83 8.24
N ASP A 1075 -1.68 7.75 9.16
CA ASP A 1075 -0.96 9.01 9.25
C ASP A 1075 0.49 8.78 9.70
N VAL A 1076 1.46 9.09 8.83
CA VAL A 1076 2.90 8.94 9.10
C VAL A 1076 3.34 9.62 10.41
N ARG A 1077 2.63 10.66 10.87
CA ARG A 1077 2.95 11.41 12.09
C ARG A 1077 2.54 10.71 13.38
N LYS A 1078 1.79 9.61 13.30
CA LYS A 1078 1.24 8.88 14.45
C LYS A 1078 1.77 7.43 14.50
N PRO A 1079 2.97 7.19 15.08
CA PRO A 1079 3.56 5.85 15.20
C PRO A 1079 2.61 4.81 15.80
N GLU A 1080 1.80 5.20 16.78
CA GLU A 1080 0.86 4.34 17.47
C GLU A 1080 -0.26 3.85 16.52
N GLU A 1081 -0.67 4.71 15.57
CA GLU A 1081 -1.63 4.34 14.52
C GLU A 1081 -1.03 3.38 13.51
N ILE A 1082 0.21 3.65 13.07
CA ILE A 1082 0.96 2.75 12.18
C ILE A 1082 1.14 1.38 12.86
N ALA A 1083 1.56 1.35 14.13
CA ALA A 1083 1.76 0.12 14.90
C ALA A 1083 0.49 -0.73 14.98
N ARG A 1084 -0.64 -0.09 15.29
CA ARG A 1084 -1.94 -0.76 15.32
C ARG A 1084 -2.36 -1.32 13.95
N HIS A 1085 -2.09 -0.60 12.86
CA HIS A 1085 -2.40 -1.12 11.52
C HIS A 1085 -1.41 -2.20 11.07
N LEU A 1086 -0.15 -2.16 11.51
CA LEU A 1086 0.84 -3.22 11.30
C LEU A 1086 0.45 -4.54 11.99
N ILE A 1087 -0.19 -4.48 13.16
CA ILE A 1087 -0.81 -5.67 13.78
C ILE A 1087 -1.89 -6.26 12.84
N GLY A 1088 -2.73 -5.40 12.26
CA GLY A 1088 -3.70 -5.80 11.25
C GLY A 1088 -3.05 -6.44 10.02
N PHE A 1089 -1.93 -5.88 9.56
CA PHE A 1089 -1.12 -6.40 8.46
C PHE A 1089 -0.54 -7.79 8.79
N ALA A 1090 0.02 -8.00 9.98
CA ALA A 1090 0.50 -9.31 10.43
C ALA A 1090 -0.63 -10.35 10.44
N TYR A 1091 -1.81 -9.97 10.95
CA TYR A 1091 -2.99 -10.83 10.96
C TYR A 1091 -3.50 -11.14 9.54
N ALA A 1092 -3.40 -10.20 8.61
CA ALA A 1092 -3.82 -10.43 7.22
C ALA A 1092 -2.80 -11.25 6.39
N SER A 1093 -1.59 -11.49 6.91
CA SER A 1093 -0.57 -12.25 6.19
C SER A 1093 -0.95 -13.72 5.97
N ASN A 1094 -0.23 -14.40 5.06
CA ASN A 1094 -0.41 -15.82 4.79
C ASN A 1094 0.15 -16.74 5.89
N ALA A 1095 0.93 -16.25 6.86
CA ALA A 1095 1.51 -17.09 7.90
C ALA A 1095 0.45 -17.87 8.69
N ARG A 1096 0.66 -19.16 8.91
CA ARG A 1096 -0.26 -20.00 9.70
C ARG A 1096 -0.43 -19.54 11.15
N LEU A 1097 0.52 -18.78 11.70
CA LEU A 1097 0.39 -18.16 13.03
C LEU A 1097 0.91 -16.73 13.01
N ALA A 1098 0.14 -15.79 13.57
CA ALA A 1098 0.58 -14.42 13.85
C ALA A 1098 0.76 -14.26 15.37
N VAL A 1099 1.96 -13.89 15.83
CA VAL A 1099 2.25 -13.66 17.25
C VAL A 1099 2.65 -12.21 17.48
N ILE A 1100 1.93 -11.53 18.37
CA ILE A 1100 2.16 -10.11 18.68
C ILE A 1100 2.70 -9.98 20.11
N PRO A 1101 3.83 -9.28 20.35
CA PRO A 1101 4.26 -8.90 21.69
C PRO A 1101 3.20 -8.07 22.40
N MET A 1102 3.01 -8.32 23.70
CA MET A 1102 2.03 -7.56 24.49
C MET A 1102 2.32 -6.05 24.51
N GLN A 1103 3.59 -5.65 24.40
CA GLN A 1103 4.01 -4.25 24.29
C GLN A 1103 3.40 -3.55 23.08
N ASP A 1104 3.30 -4.24 21.94
CA ASP A 1104 2.74 -3.68 20.70
C ASP A 1104 1.21 -3.56 20.79
N LEU A 1105 0.53 -4.53 21.42
CA LEU A 1105 -0.91 -4.43 21.71
C LEU A 1105 -1.23 -3.23 22.60
N LEU A 1106 -0.32 -2.90 23.53
CA LEU A 1106 -0.38 -1.72 24.39
C LEU A 1106 0.14 -0.44 23.72
N GLN A 1107 0.72 -0.52 22.51
CA GLN A 1107 1.33 0.59 21.77
C GLN A 1107 2.40 1.35 22.58
N LEU A 1108 3.24 0.62 23.33
CA LEU A 1108 4.31 1.20 24.15
C LEU A 1108 5.53 1.55 23.30
N ASP A 1109 6.28 2.59 23.68
CA ASP A 1109 7.55 2.97 23.04
C ASP A 1109 8.73 2.09 23.48
N GLY A 1110 9.95 2.44 23.03
CA GLY A 1110 11.14 1.64 23.27
C GLY A 1110 11.56 1.49 24.73
N SER A 1111 10.96 2.24 25.67
CA SER A 1111 11.17 2.02 27.10
C SER A 1111 10.61 0.67 27.60
N ALA A 1112 9.72 0.05 26.81
CA ALA A 1112 9.11 -1.25 27.12
C ALA A 1112 9.82 -2.45 26.46
N ARG A 1113 10.95 -2.22 25.78
CA ARG A 1113 11.74 -3.26 25.12
C ARG A 1113 12.13 -4.36 26.11
N MET A 1114 11.97 -5.63 25.72
CA MET A 1114 12.26 -6.76 26.61
C MET A 1114 13.77 -7.05 26.68
N ASN A 1115 14.46 -7.06 25.54
CA ASN A 1115 15.90 -7.25 25.48
C ASN A 1115 16.54 -6.39 24.39
N THR A 1116 17.73 -5.87 24.67
CA THR A 1116 18.63 -5.25 23.68
C THR A 1116 19.86 -6.14 23.52
N PRO A 1117 19.97 -6.90 22.41
CA PRO A 1117 21.10 -7.79 22.18
C PRO A 1117 22.46 -7.08 22.31
N GLY A 1118 23.45 -7.79 22.87
CA GLY A 1118 24.81 -7.25 23.07
C GLY A 1118 25.00 -6.34 24.30
N THR A 1119 23.95 -6.13 25.10
CA THR A 1119 24.03 -5.34 26.35
C THR A 1119 23.82 -6.22 27.59
N SER A 1120 24.41 -5.84 28.72
CA SER A 1120 24.31 -6.58 29.99
C SER A 1120 23.35 -5.95 31.00
N ASP A 1121 22.98 -4.68 30.83
CA ASP A 1121 22.19 -3.91 31.79
C ASP A 1121 20.80 -3.56 31.22
N GLY A 1122 19.76 -3.64 32.06
CA GLY A 1122 18.40 -3.19 31.72
C GLY A 1122 17.48 -4.23 31.08
N ASN A 1123 18.00 -5.38 30.64
CA ASN A 1123 17.24 -6.42 29.94
C ASN A 1123 16.34 -7.27 30.86
N TRP A 1124 15.29 -7.84 30.27
CA TRP A 1124 14.34 -8.80 30.86
C TRP A 1124 13.45 -8.24 31.98
N LYS A 1125 13.52 -6.93 32.22
CA LYS A 1125 12.87 -6.26 33.34
C LYS A 1125 11.50 -5.68 33.01
N TRP A 1126 11.08 -5.59 31.75
CA TRP A 1126 9.79 -5.00 31.43
C TRP A 1126 8.64 -5.81 32.05
N CYS A 1127 7.70 -5.12 32.70
CA CYS A 1127 6.45 -5.71 33.18
C CYS A 1127 5.26 -4.79 32.96
N MET A 1128 4.09 -5.39 32.78
CA MET A 1128 2.82 -4.68 32.70
C MET A 1128 2.47 -4.06 34.05
N ARG A 1129 1.88 -2.86 34.01
CA ARG A 1129 1.29 -2.24 35.19
C ARG A 1129 -0.07 -2.88 35.50
N PRO A 1130 -0.49 -2.89 36.77
CA PRO A 1130 -1.88 -3.21 37.12
C PRO A 1130 -2.85 -2.32 36.31
N GLY A 1131 -3.78 -2.93 35.57
CA GLY A 1131 -4.74 -2.21 34.72
C GLY A 1131 -4.36 -2.12 33.23
N ASP A 1132 -3.14 -2.53 32.83
CA ASP A 1132 -2.73 -2.45 31.42
C ASP A 1132 -3.51 -3.42 30.53
N LEU A 1133 -3.82 -4.62 31.02
CA LEU A 1133 -4.57 -5.62 30.27
C LEU A 1133 -5.96 -5.09 29.84
N GLU A 1134 -6.60 -4.28 30.68
CA GLU A 1134 -7.89 -3.65 30.44
C GLU A 1134 -7.84 -2.53 29.37
N LYS A 1135 -6.65 -2.02 29.04
CA LYS A 1135 -6.47 -1.05 27.95
C LYS A 1135 -6.56 -1.70 26.58
N VAL A 1136 -6.34 -3.02 26.49
CA VAL A 1136 -6.46 -3.76 25.24
C VAL A 1136 -7.89 -4.25 25.07
N ASP A 1137 -8.56 -3.76 24.02
CA ASP A 1137 -9.93 -4.14 23.70
C ASP A 1137 -9.98 -5.53 23.07
N ALA A 1138 -10.24 -6.55 23.90
CA ALA A 1138 -10.36 -7.93 23.48
C ALA A 1138 -11.41 -8.15 22.38
N ALA A 1139 -12.50 -7.37 22.35
CA ALA A 1139 -13.54 -7.52 21.34
C ALA A 1139 -13.05 -7.04 19.96
N LYS A 1140 -12.26 -5.96 19.92
CA LYS A 1140 -11.62 -5.51 18.67
C LYS A 1140 -10.57 -6.49 18.18
N LEU A 1141 -9.77 -7.07 19.08
CA LEU A 1141 -8.77 -8.07 18.72
C LEU A 1141 -9.42 -9.36 18.20
N HIS A 1142 -10.53 -9.79 18.82
CA HIS A 1142 -11.35 -10.90 18.33
C HIS A 1142 -11.96 -10.61 16.96
N ALA A 1143 -12.52 -9.41 16.76
CA ALA A 1143 -13.08 -9.01 15.46
C ALA A 1143 -12.00 -8.99 14.36
N LEU A 1144 -10.78 -8.58 14.69
CA LEU A 1144 -9.63 -8.68 13.78
C LEU A 1144 -9.33 -10.14 13.44
N ALA A 1145 -9.23 -11.02 14.44
CA ALA A 1145 -9.00 -12.44 14.23
C ALA A 1145 -10.08 -13.10 13.35
N VAL A 1146 -11.36 -12.78 13.58
CA VAL A 1146 -12.47 -13.28 12.75
C VAL A 1146 -12.35 -12.81 11.31
N ARG A 1147 -12.11 -11.50 11.10
CA ARG A 1147 -12.00 -10.91 9.77
C ARG A 1147 -10.85 -11.50 8.95
N THR A 1148 -9.77 -11.94 9.61
CA THR A 1148 -8.60 -12.52 8.96
C THR A 1148 -8.57 -14.06 9.02
N GLY A 1149 -9.67 -14.72 9.41
CA GLY A 1149 -9.76 -16.19 9.44
C GLY A 1149 -8.87 -16.87 10.48
N ARG A 1150 -8.57 -16.19 11.60
CA ARG A 1150 -7.68 -16.65 12.68
C ARG A 1150 -8.38 -16.95 14.02
N ALA A 1151 -9.70 -16.70 14.11
CA ALA A 1151 -10.50 -16.86 15.33
C ALA A 1151 -11.01 -18.28 15.54
#